data_AF-A0A2N6BJ74-F1
#
_entry.id   AF-A0A2N6BJ74-F1
#
_cell.length_a   1.000
_cell.length_b   1.000
_cell.length_c   1.000
_cell.angle_alpha   90.00
_cell.angle_beta   90.00
_cell.angle_gamma   90.00
#
_symmetry.space_group_name_H-M   'P 1'
#
loop_
_entity.id
_entity.type
_entity.pdbx_description
1 polymer ?
#
loop_
_entity_poly.entity_id
_entity_poly.type
_entity_poly.pdbx_seq_one_letter_code
_entity_poly.pdbx_strand_id
1 'polypeptide(L)'
;MQHSSDSKSLYIVLISLDGLIRGQDPEIGRDEDTGAQVDHVLNLARALARRPEVERVDLFTRLIEDPMVDADYARPIEELGDGARIVRLKSGPPEEYLPKEELWDRLDVLADNAVNFLRQQVRMPDILHSHYADAAYMGDLIAHRLGLPLIHTGHRLGRVRRRRLRAMGLSGQEIEDHFDLNRQIAAEEAVFITAQRIIALDRQQVEDDYELYDNFRADQIRIMPPGVDRERFFPAHEAPEKPPVVQDINRFLHAPGKPMILCFAPLSARNNLSGLIRVYGESPELQDLANLVVFAGERDDIIDMDADQGEILTTLLQMIDLYDLYGRVAYPKHPPGVDSAALYRFAAAAGSVIIDPSLTDPDGGLLIAAAACGLPLIATRDPVSQDIIGNCRNGVLVDPQDRSEITEALIGLLTDDENWKQCSENGIAGVEAHHSWQAHARLYLNIVNAVLEGREQLAELAPRHRAHPNRDRVICTDLDQTLLGDDAAIADFVDLIRANRNICYFGIVTGRRLDSALNMLRRHNIPEPDFLITSGGSQIHYAPRLDPDRNWSLHIDHLWAPHVIRRILSGQPGLTLQPAAEQSRFKISYYIDPEISLDVSEINRQLGSAGLSASVIMSFGQYLDILPLRASKGFALRYISDRWGIPLDHILVAGGSGADEDMMRGNTLAVVVANRHDEELSNLTEMDRIYFARQSYARGILEAIEHYDFLGEMRRPEPLPPEPEPQAAGPGDVPPAEKLFLCTDLDRTLLPNGPQPESPQARDYFARLVNHANVRLAYVSGRHHELVSEAIQEYDLPVPDYAITDVGTKIYECRKDWREVKDWETTIARDWGGRNADFLAGLFEDISSLRLQGPSKQNTHKLSYYVDLGADQAAIDTAIRSRLHRHDIHASLIWSADETAGVRLLDILPRGATKLEAIEFLARRLGFERREVVFSGDSGNDLPVMASSISSVLVANAFAEVRQAAVDQARNNDNEDRLYLASGEALGMNGNYGAGIVEGVLHFHPQMRAWLEQD
;
A
#
# COMPACT_ATOMS: atom_id res chain seq x y z
N MET A 1 24.90 -22.44 -49.50
CA MET A 1 24.98 -22.24 -48.04
C MET A 1 23.61 -21.79 -47.59
N GLN A 2 22.89 -22.69 -46.91
CA GLN A 2 21.58 -22.42 -46.33
C GLN A 2 21.76 -21.39 -45.20
N HIS A 3 20.98 -20.31 -45.23
CA HIS A 3 20.79 -19.45 -44.07
C HIS A 3 20.01 -20.25 -43.03
N SER A 4 20.66 -20.65 -41.93
CA SER A 4 19.94 -21.02 -40.72
C SER A 4 19.22 -19.78 -40.22
N SER A 5 17.90 -19.87 -40.06
CA SER A 5 17.13 -18.92 -39.29
C SER A 5 17.56 -19.07 -37.82
N ASP A 6 18.45 -18.18 -37.35
CA ASP A 6 18.64 -17.99 -35.91
C ASP A 6 17.29 -17.54 -35.35
N SER A 7 16.59 -18.44 -34.65
CA SER A 7 15.41 -18.09 -33.88
C SER A 7 15.85 -17.09 -32.82
N LYS A 8 15.39 -15.83 -32.92
CA LYS A 8 15.62 -14.84 -31.86
C LYS A 8 15.06 -15.41 -30.56
N SER A 9 15.94 -15.75 -29.64
CA SER A 9 15.58 -16.21 -28.31
C SER A 9 15.06 -15.02 -27.49
N LEU A 10 14.00 -15.22 -26.71
CA LEU A 10 13.34 -14.17 -25.93
C LEU A 10 14.03 -13.97 -24.58
N TYR A 11 14.18 -12.71 -24.18
CA TYR A 11 14.50 -12.31 -22.82
C TYR A 11 13.29 -11.60 -22.20
N ILE A 12 12.71 -12.22 -21.18
CA ILE A 12 11.50 -11.77 -20.49
C ILE A 12 11.87 -11.29 -19.08
N VAL A 13 11.31 -10.17 -18.64
CA VAL A 13 11.38 -9.72 -17.24
C VAL A 13 9.99 -9.79 -16.62
N LEU A 14 9.86 -10.54 -15.54
CA LEU A 14 8.69 -10.54 -14.67
C LEU A 14 8.95 -9.60 -13.50
N ILE A 15 7.94 -8.89 -13.00
CA ILE A 15 8.07 -7.95 -11.86
C ILE A 15 6.98 -8.33 -10.84
N SER A 16 7.41 -8.65 -9.60
CA SER A 16 6.54 -8.91 -8.44
C SER A 16 7.28 -8.44 -7.19
N LEU A 17 6.76 -7.44 -6.49
CA LEU A 17 7.51 -6.73 -5.45
C LEU A 17 7.02 -7.06 -4.04
N ASP A 18 5.71 -7.21 -3.84
CA ASP A 18 5.10 -7.63 -2.58
C ASP A 18 5.40 -9.10 -2.24
N GLY A 19 5.40 -9.36 -0.93
CA GLY A 19 5.60 -10.68 -0.34
C GLY A 19 7.04 -11.18 -0.37
N LEU A 20 7.24 -12.36 0.22
CA LEU A 20 8.53 -13.02 0.30
C LEU A 20 8.75 -14.01 -0.86
N ILE A 21 9.58 -13.61 -1.83
CA ILE A 21 9.85 -14.42 -3.03
C ILE A 21 11.23 -15.08 -2.93
N ARG A 22 11.25 -16.41 -2.85
CA ARG A 22 12.45 -17.25 -2.98
C ARG A 22 12.17 -18.53 -3.76
N GLY A 23 13.20 -19.12 -4.35
CA GLY A 23 13.07 -20.27 -5.23
C GLY A 23 12.85 -21.58 -4.49
N GLN A 24 13.61 -21.84 -3.42
CA GLN A 24 13.48 -23.06 -2.62
C GLN A 24 12.60 -22.83 -1.40
N ASP A 25 11.68 -23.74 -1.12
CA ASP A 25 10.77 -23.71 0.02
C ASP A 25 10.14 -22.32 0.26
N PRO A 26 9.44 -21.72 -0.73
CA PRO A 26 8.82 -20.42 -0.57
C PRO A 26 7.82 -20.45 0.59
N GLU A 27 7.80 -19.38 1.38
CA GLU A 27 7.01 -19.28 2.61
C GLU A 27 5.53 -18.94 2.33
N ILE A 28 4.92 -19.68 1.40
CA ILE A 28 3.54 -19.46 0.96
C ILE A 28 2.58 -19.59 2.15
N GLY A 29 1.77 -18.56 2.36
CA GLY A 29 0.81 -18.45 3.45
C GLY A 29 1.37 -17.86 4.75
N ARG A 30 2.61 -17.35 4.75
CA ARG A 30 3.19 -16.67 5.92
C ARG A 30 2.37 -15.43 6.33
N ASP A 31 1.93 -14.65 5.35
CA ASP A 31 1.15 -13.42 5.52
C ASP A 31 0.22 -13.19 4.31
N GLU A 32 -0.50 -12.06 4.28
CA GLU A 32 -1.41 -11.71 3.18
C GLU A 32 -0.70 -11.41 1.84
N ASP A 33 0.61 -11.14 1.88
CA ASP A 33 1.41 -10.72 0.73
C ASP A 33 2.13 -11.92 0.08
N THR A 34 2.48 -12.93 0.88
CA THR A 34 3.19 -14.14 0.44
C THR A 34 2.19 -15.26 0.13
N GLY A 35 1.42 -15.09 -0.94
CA GLY A 35 0.30 -15.98 -1.28
C GLY A 35 0.36 -16.60 -2.68
N ALA A 36 -0.83 -16.83 -3.26
CA ALA A 36 -1.00 -17.43 -4.58
C ALA A 36 -0.30 -16.66 -5.71
N GLN A 37 -0.12 -15.35 -5.57
CA GLN A 37 0.66 -14.54 -6.50
C GLN A 37 2.13 -14.98 -6.57
N VAL A 38 2.78 -15.18 -5.41
CA VAL A 38 4.18 -15.60 -5.33
C VAL A 38 4.35 -16.98 -5.98
N ASP A 39 3.46 -17.92 -5.67
CA ASP A 39 3.46 -19.24 -6.30
C ASP A 39 3.26 -19.15 -7.82
N HIS A 40 2.32 -18.31 -8.28
CA HIS A 40 2.06 -18.10 -9.70
C HIS A 40 3.30 -17.59 -10.45
N VAL A 41 3.95 -16.54 -9.95
CA VAL A 41 5.10 -15.93 -10.66
C VAL A 41 6.33 -16.83 -10.67
N LEU A 42 6.57 -17.61 -9.60
CA LEU A 42 7.67 -18.58 -9.56
C LEU A 42 7.45 -19.72 -10.55
N ASN A 43 6.24 -20.27 -10.62
CA ASN A 43 5.93 -21.34 -11.55
C ASN A 43 5.91 -20.86 -13.00
N LEU A 44 5.38 -19.66 -13.25
CA LEU A 44 5.46 -19.00 -14.56
C LEU A 44 6.91 -18.81 -15.00
N ALA A 45 7.78 -18.29 -14.13
CA ALA A 45 9.20 -18.05 -14.45
C ALA A 45 9.91 -19.34 -14.88
N ARG A 46 9.75 -20.42 -14.10
CA ARG A 46 10.33 -21.73 -14.42
C ARG A 46 9.78 -22.31 -15.72
N ALA A 47 8.46 -22.22 -15.92
CA ALA A 47 7.83 -22.78 -17.11
C ALA A 47 8.23 -22.04 -18.39
N LEU A 48 8.36 -20.71 -18.33
CA LEU A 48 8.86 -19.89 -19.43
C LEU A 48 10.32 -20.22 -19.76
N ALA A 49 11.20 -20.33 -18.77
CA ALA A 49 12.61 -20.62 -19.00
C ALA A 49 12.85 -22.00 -19.64
N ARG A 50 11.98 -22.98 -19.38
CA ARG A 50 12.03 -24.31 -20.05
C ARG A 50 11.62 -24.28 -21.52
N ARG A 51 11.11 -23.16 -22.04
CA ARG A 51 10.70 -23.04 -23.45
C ARG A 51 11.92 -22.80 -24.34
N PRO A 52 12.12 -23.57 -25.42
CA PRO A 52 13.27 -23.39 -26.31
C PRO A 52 13.32 -22.02 -26.99
N GLU A 53 12.18 -21.32 -27.07
CA GLU A 53 12.07 -19.97 -27.60
C GLU A 53 12.56 -18.89 -26.61
N VAL A 54 12.76 -19.22 -25.33
CA VAL A 54 13.14 -18.31 -24.26
C VAL A 54 14.59 -18.58 -23.86
N GLU A 55 15.44 -17.56 -23.95
CA GLU A 55 16.82 -17.63 -23.47
C GLU A 55 16.90 -17.40 -21.97
N ARG A 56 16.03 -16.54 -21.45
CA ARG A 56 16.19 -15.97 -20.12
C ARG A 56 14.88 -15.41 -19.57
N VAL A 57 14.68 -15.65 -18.27
CA VAL A 57 13.64 -15.01 -17.47
C VAL A 57 14.26 -14.41 -16.22
N ASP A 58 14.13 -13.10 -16.03
CA ASP A 58 14.50 -12.45 -14.78
C ASP A 58 13.22 -12.08 -14.02
N LEU A 59 13.05 -12.58 -12.79
CA LEU A 59 11.98 -12.18 -11.88
C LEU A 59 12.49 -11.11 -10.92
N PHE A 60 12.06 -9.87 -11.13
CA PHE A 60 12.42 -8.71 -10.32
C PHE A 60 11.56 -8.66 -9.06
N THR A 61 12.22 -8.54 -7.91
CA THR A 61 11.60 -8.37 -6.59
C THR A 61 12.50 -7.52 -5.69
N ARG A 62 12.09 -7.27 -4.45
CA ARG A 62 12.86 -6.47 -3.47
C ARG A 62 13.96 -7.31 -2.81
N LEU A 63 15.10 -6.67 -2.54
CA LEU A 63 16.15 -7.22 -1.68
C LEU A 63 15.84 -6.88 -0.22
N ILE A 64 15.86 -7.90 0.63
CA ILE A 64 15.45 -7.81 2.04
C ILE A 64 16.58 -8.38 2.91
N GLU A 65 17.15 -7.57 3.78
CA GLU A 65 18.20 -7.92 4.75
C GLU A 65 17.63 -7.85 6.17
N ASP A 66 16.59 -8.64 6.45
CA ASP A 66 15.90 -8.65 7.74
C ASP A 66 16.22 -9.97 8.49
N PRO A 67 16.71 -9.91 9.75
CA PRO A 67 17.00 -11.09 10.57
C PRO A 67 15.80 -12.02 10.83
N MET A 68 14.57 -11.55 10.66
CA MET A 68 13.32 -12.29 10.92
C MET A 68 12.85 -13.15 9.72
N VAL A 69 13.55 -13.04 8.59
CA VAL A 69 13.29 -13.82 7.37
C VAL A 69 14.56 -14.56 6.93
N ASP A 70 14.42 -15.47 5.96
CA ASP A 70 15.55 -16.27 5.50
C ASP A 70 16.63 -15.42 4.80
N ALA A 71 17.91 -15.78 5.00
CA ALA A 71 19.05 -15.08 4.39
C ALA A 71 19.06 -15.14 2.85
N ASP A 72 18.27 -16.01 2.23
CA ASP A 72 18.09 -16.05 0.78
C ASP A 72 17.51 -14.73 0.22
N TYR A 73 16.66 -14.02 0.98
CA TYR A 73 16.07 -12.74 0.53
C TYR A 73 17.10 -11.60 0.42
N ALA A 74 18.24 -11.74 1.09
CA ALA A 74 19.37 -10.82 0.99
C ALA A 74 20.26 -11.09 -0.23
N ARG A 75 20.07 -12.22 -0.94
CA ARG A 75 20.88 -12.57 -2.11
C ARG A 75 20.39 -11.82 -3.35
N PRO A 76 21.22 -10.94 -3.96
CA PRO A 76 20.80 -10.12 -5.10
C PRO A 76 20.36 -10.93 -6.33
N ILE A 77 20.92 -12.12 -6.51
CA ILE A 77 20.55 -13.02 -7.61
C ILE A 77 20.43 -14.45 -7.05
N GLU A 78 19.35 -15.13 -7.39
CA GLU A 78 19.12 -16.54 -7.09
C GLU A 78 18.68 -17.28 -8.37
N GLU A 79 19.39 -18.33 -8.73
CA GLU A 79 19.08 -19.13 -9.93
C GLU A 79 17.90 -20.07 -9.67
N LEU A 80 16.89 -20.04 -10.55
CA LEU A 80 15.74 -20.96 -10.53
C LEU A 80 15.92 -22.16 -11.48
N GLY A 81 16.93 -22.12 -12.34
CA GLY A 81 17.24 -23.16 -13.33
C GLY A 81 16.75 -22.82 -14.74
N ASP A 82 17.29 -23.52 -15.74
CA ASP A 82 16.90 -23.42 -17.16
C ASP A 82 16.93 -22.00 -17.77
N GLY A 83 17.64 -21.04 -17.15
CA GLY A 83 17.69 -19.64 -17.59
C GLY A 83 16.72 -18.70 -16.85
N ALA A 84 15.96 -19.20 -15.87
CA ALA A 84 15.21 -18.38 -14.93
C ALA A 84 16.05 -18.02 -13.69
N ARG A 85 15.94 -16.77 -13.24
CA ARG A 85 16.53 -16.30 -11.97
C ARG A 85 15.66 -15.24 -11.28
N ILE A 86 15.72 -15.20 -9.96
CA ILE A 86 15.23 -14.08 -9.15
C ILE A 86 16.33 -13.03 -9.11
N VAL A 87 15.95 -11.77 -9.34
CA VAL A 87 16.81 -10.59 -9.23
C VAL A 87 16.22 -9.67 -8.17
N ARG A 88 16.92 -9.53 -7.05
CA ARG A 88 16.50 -8.71 -5.91
C ARG A 88 17.15 -7.34 -5.96
N LEU A 89 16.31 -6.32 -6.01
CA LEU A 89 16.72 -4.92 -6.18
C LEU A 89 16.66 -4.19 -4.84
N LYS A 90 17.68 -3.36 -4.59
CA LYS A 90 17.70 -2.50 -3.40
C LYS A 90 16.66 -1.39 -3.55
N SER A 91 15.95 -1.07 -2.47
CA SER A 91 14.89 -0.05 -2.45
C SER A 91 15.15 1.09 -1.45
N GLY A 92 16.27 1.06 -0.73
CA GLY A 92 16.53 1.91 0.44
C GLY A 92 17.38 1.15 1.47
N PRO A 93 17.32 1.50 2.77
CA PRO A 93 17.84 0.65 3.84
C PRO A 93 17.21 -0.75 3.69
N PRO A 94 18.00 -1.82 3.55
CA PRO A 94 17.47 -3.14 3.24
C PRO A 94 16.94 -3.88 4.49
N GLU A 95 17.05 -3.26 5.67
CA GLU A 95 17.07 -3.92 6.98
C GLU A 95 15.72 -4.44 7.48
N GLU A 96 14.62 -4.19 6.74
CA GLU A 96 13.27 -4.56 7.20
C GLU A 96 12.37 -5.10 6.08
N TYR A 97 11.61 -6.14 6.42
CA TYR A 97 10.46 -6.59 5.64
C TYR A 97 9.31 -5.58 5.74
N LEU A 98 8.95 -4.96 4.61
CA LEU A 98 7.87 -3.98 4.53
C LEU A 98 6.61 -4.65 3.96
N PRO A 99 5.43 -4.44 4.57
CA PRO A 99 4.17 -4.82 3.97
C PRO A 99 3.90 -4.03 2.69
N LYS A 100 3.07 -4.57 1.79
CA LYS A 100 2.80 -3.96 0.48
C LYS A 100 2.30 -2.52 0.55
N GLU A 101 1.54 -2.16 1.59
CA GLU A 101 1.02 -0.80 1.82
C GLU A 101 2.15 0.23 2.04
N GLU A 102 3.32 -0.18 2.51
CA GLU A 102 4.47 0.71 2.78
C GLU A 102 5.48 0.78 1.62
N LEU A 103 5.28 -0.03 0.57
CA LEU A 103 6.22 -0.10 -0.56
C LEU A 103 6.17 1.12 -1.47
N TRP A 104 5.05 1.87 -1.50
CA TRP A 104 4.80 2.94 -2.47
C TRP A 104 5.92 3.98 -2.54
N ASP A 105 6.45 4.39 -1.39
CA ASP A 105 7.49 5.43 -1.33
C ASP A 105 8.88 4.92 -1.76
N ARG A 106 9.03 3.62 -1.99
CA ARG A 106 10.28 2.98 -2.42
C ARG A 106 10.27 2.56 -3.90
N LEU A 107 9.13 2.65 -4.58
CA LEU A 107 8.97 2.13 -5.96
C LEU A 107 9.82 2.89 -6.99
N ASP A 108 9.99 4.21 -6.87
CA ASP A 108 10.84 4.98 -7.77
C ASP A 108 12.32 4.58 -7.69
N VAL A 109 12.81 4.31 -6.48
CA VAL A 109 14.17 3.82 -6.24
C VAL A 109 14.36 2.44 -6.84
N LEU A 110 13.37 1.54 -6.66
CA LEU A 110 13.36 0.22 -7.28
C LEU A 110 13.36 0.32 -8.81
N ALA A 111 12.56 1.20 -9.41
CA ALA A 111 12.52 1.44 -10.85
C ALA A 111 13.87 1.97 -11.38
N ASP A 112 14.49 2.93 -10.69
CA ASP A 112 15.82 3.44 -11.02
C ASP A 112 16.87 2.31 -10.99
N ASN A 113 16.85 1.48 -9.95
CA ASN A 113 17.79 0.37 -9.78
C ASN A 113 17.56 -0.78 -10.77
N ALA A 114 16.31 -1.07 -11.14
CA ALA A 114 15.98 -2.00 -12.21
C ALA A 114 16.53 -1.54 -13.57
N VAL A 115 16.32 -0.27 -13.92
CA VAL A 115 16.84 0.28 -15.18
C VAL A 115 18.37 0.23 -15.20
N ASN A 116 19.02 0.56 -14.08
CA ASN A 116 20.48 0.45 -13.93
C ASN A 116 20.96 -0.99 -14.12
N PHE A 117 20.29 -1.96 -13.50
CA PHE A 117 20.61 -3.38 -13.63
C PHE A 117 20.47 -3.87 -15.07
N LEU A 118 19.35 -3.55 -15.74
CA LEU A 118 19.08 -3.96 -17.13
C LEU A 118 20.13 -3.41 -18.09
N ARG A 119 20.56 -2.17 -17.89
CA ARG A 119 21.60 -1.52 -18.72
C ARG A 119 23.00 -2.07 -18.52
N GLN A 120 23.25 -2.79 -17.43
CA GLN A 120 24.50 -3.51 -17.21
C GLN A 120 24.49 -4.90 -17.86
N GLN A 121 23.33 -5.39 -18.31
CA GLN A 121 23.24 -6.65 -19.02
C GLN A 121 23.78 -6.52 -20.45
N VAL A 122 24.19 -7.66 -21.02
CA VAL A 122 24.69 -7.73 -22.41
C VAL A 122 23.61 -7.36 -23.42
N ARG A 123 22.35 -7.61 -23.08
CA ARG A 123 21.17 -7.40 -23.93
C ARG A 123 20.00 -6.89 -23.08
N MET A 124 19.20 -6.00 -23.66
CA MET A 124 17.94 -5.54 -23.06
C MET A 124 16.83 -6.58 -23.21
N PRO A 125 15.89 -6.67 -22.25
CA PRO A 125 14.74 -7.54 -22.38
C PRO A 125 13.86 -7.14 -23.55
N ASP A 126 13.15 -8.11 -24.11
CA ASP A 126 12.21 -7.89 -25.20
C ASP A 126 10.86 -7.40 -24.67
N ILE A 127 10.48 -7.81 -23.45
CA ILE A 127 9.19 -7.52 -22.84
C ILE A 127 9.25 -7.52 -21.30
N LEU A 128 8.38 -6.71 -20.69
CA LEU A 128 8.12 -6.67 -19.26
C LEU A 128 6.75 -7.30 -18.96
N HIS A 129 6.63 -7.95 -17.81
CA HIS A 129 5.35 -8.44 -17.29
C HIS A 129 5.24 -8.10 -15.80
N SER A 130 4.35 -7.18 -15.45
CA SER A 130 4.09 -6.80 -14.06
C SER A 130 2.95 -7.60 -13.44
N HIS A 131 3.11 -7.96 -12.17
CA HIS A 131 2.13 -8.68 -11.37
C HIS A 131 1.78 -7.85 -10.13
N TYR A 132 0.51 -7.51 -9.96
CA TYR A 132 -0.01 -6.63 -8.91
C TYR A 132 0.30 -5.12 -9.11
N ALA A 133 -0.32 -4.26 -8.29
CA ALA A 133 -0.43 -2.81 -8.52
C ALA A 133 0.89 -2.05 -8.33
N ASP A 134 1.70 -2.46 -7.37
CA ASP A 134 3.05 -1.92 -7.12
C ASP A 134 4.00 -2.21 -8.29
N ALA A 135 3.98 -3.45 -8.81
CA ALA A 135 4.72 -3.85 -9.99
C ALA A 135 4.16 -3.19 -11.26
N ALA A 136 2.86 -2.89 -11.32
CA ALA A 136 2.29 -2.08 -12.40
C ALA A 136 2.90 -0.69 -12.43
N TYR A 137 2.94 0.00 -11.28
CA TYR A 137 3.56 1.31 -11.17
C TYR A 137 5.04 1.27 -11.60
N MET A 138 5.83 0.34 -11.06
CA MET A 138 7.24 0.18 -11.44
C MET A 138 7.41 -0.21 -12.90
N GLY A 139 6.57 -1.12 -13.41
CA GLY A 139 6.56 -1.59 -14.79
C GLY A 139 6.32 -0.45 -15.77
N ASP A 140 5.37 0.44 -15.47
CA ASP A 140 5.09 1.64 -16.27
C ASP A 140 6.30 2.57 -16.33
N LEU A 141 6.95 2.85 -15.20
CA LEU A 141 8.15 3.68 -15.16
C LEU A 141 9.28 3.09 -16.03
N ILE A 142 9.52 1.78 -15.95
CA ILE A 142 10.55 1.10 -16.74
C ILE A 142 10.18 1.09 -18.22
N ALA A 143 8.92 0.76 -18.55
CA ALA A 143 8.40 0.72 -19.91
C ALA A 143 8.52 2.09 -20.60
N HIS A 144 8.18 3.17 -19.90
CA HIS A 144 8.32 4.52 -20.39
C HIS A 144 9.78 4.88 -20.66
N ARG A 145 10.68 4.66 -19.70
CA ARG A 145 12.10 5.02 -19.81
C ARG A 145 12.86 4.24 -20.88
N LEU A 146 12.54 2.97 -21.06
CA LEU A 146 13.27 2.06 -21.96
C LEU A 146 12.56 1.83 -23.29
N GLY A 147 11.31 2.25 -23.44
CA GLY A 147 10.51 1.97 -24.63
C GLY A 147 10.24 0.48 -24.83
N LEU A 148 10.04 -0.25 -23.73
CA LEU A 148 9.73 -1.68 -23.71
C LEU A 148 8.22 -1.90 -23.66
N PRO A 149 7.69 -2.96 -24.31
CA PRO A 149 6.31 -3.37 -24.11
C PRO A 149 6.10 -3.96 -22.71
N LEU A 150 4.89 -3.79 -22.19
CA LEU A 150 4.42 -4.24 -20.90
C LEU A 150 3.15 -5.08 -21.05
N ILE A 151 3.17 -6.26 -20.44
CA ILE A 151 2.00 -7.06 -20.12
C ILE A 151 1.72 -6.90 -18.62
N HIS A 152 0.46 -6.92 -18.21
CA HIS A 152 0.10 -6.81 -16.80
C HIS A 152 -0.87 -7.91 -16.35
N THR A 153 -0.72 -8.39 -15.11
CA THR A 153 -1.68 -9.25 -14.42
C THR A 153 -2.01 -8.62 -13.07
N GLY A 154 -3.29 -8.29 -12.85
CA GLY A 154 -3.71 -7.55 -11.66
C GLY A 154 -3.70 -8.36 -10.36
N HIS A 155 -4.00 -9.66 -10.40
CA HIS A 155 -4.20 -10.56 -9.24
C HIS A 155 -5.31 -10.12 -8.29
N ARG A 156 -5.14 -9.00 -7.57
CA ARG A 156 -6.11 -8.40 -6.64
C ARG A 156 -6.29 -6.92 -6.98
N LEU A 157 -7.53 -6.47 -7.19
CA LEU A 157 -7.83 -5.12 -7.66
C LEU A 157 -8.32 -4.18 -6.55
N GLY A 158 -7.78 -2.97 -6.51
CA GLY A 158 -8.06 -1.95 -5.48
C GLY A 158 -9.54 -1.53 -5.42
N ARG A 159 -10.22 -1.35 -6.57
CA ARG A 159 -11.66 -0.98 -6.58
C ARG A 159 -12.54 -2.07 -5.95
N VAL A 160 -12.18 -3.33 -6.13
CA VAL A 160 -12.88 -4.50 -5.57
C VAL A 160 -12.64 -4.59 -4.07
N ARG A 161 -11.37 -4.50 -3.64
CA ARG A 161 -10.99 -4.45 -2.22
C ARG A 161 -11.73 -3.32 -1.49
N ARG A 162 -11.78 -2.12 -2.07
CA ARG A 162 -12.53 -0.97 -1.53
C ARG A 162 -14.02 -1.24 -1.39
N ARG A 163 -14.66 -1.87 -2.38
CA ARG A 163 -16.10 -2.23 -2.30
C ARG A 163 -16.35 -3.23 -1.17
N ARG A 164 -15.49 -4.24 -1.04
CA ARG A 164 -15.59 -5.26 0.02
C ARG A 164 -15.43 -4.64 1.41
N LEU A 165 -14.41 -3.82 1.62
CA LEU A 165 -14.16 -3.15 2.91
C LEU A 165 -15.31 -2.22 3.31
N ARG A 166 -15.88 -1.48 2.35
CA ARG A 166 -17.09 -0.66 2.61
C ARG A 166 -18.29 -1.52 3.01
N ALA A 167 -18.47 -2.68 2.39
CA ALA A 167 -19.55 -3.59 2.76
C ALA A 167 -19.36 -4.18 4.18
N MET A 168 -18.12 -4.24 4.67
CA MET A 168 -17.77 -4.63 6.05
C MET A 168 -17.93 -3.47 7.06
N GLY A 169 -18.40 -2.31 6.61
CA GLY A 169 -18.73 -1.18 7.48
C GLY A 169 -17.63 -0.12 7.62
N LEU A 170 -16.47 -0.29 6.99
CA LEU A 170 -15.40 0.71 7.03
C LEU A 170 -15.76 1.94 6.19
N SER A 171 -15.51 3.11 6.74
CA SER A 171 -15.65 4.39 6.05
C SER A 171 -14.57 4.55 4.97
N GLY A 172 -14.81 5.46 4.02
CA GLY A 172 -13.84 5.74 2.97
C GLY A 172 -12.49 6.27 3.49
N GLN A 173 -12.49 6.97 4.62
CA GLN A 173 -11.27 7.52 5.21
C GLN A 173 -10.47 6.44 5.94
N GLU A 174 -11.12 5.59 6.72
CA GLU A 174 -10.44 4.46 7.39
C GLU A 174 -9.78 3.53 6.37
N ILE A 175 -10.46 3.26 5.25
CA ILE A 175 -9.88 2.46 4.17
C ILE A 175 -8.62 3.11 3.59
N GLU A 176 -8.63 4.43 3.44
CA GLU A 176 -7.49 5.14 2.88
C GLU A 176 -6.31 5.16 3.86
N ASP A 177 -6.57 5.51 5.12
CA ASP A 177 -5.54 5.62 6.16
C ASP A 177 -4.84 4.28 6.43
N HIS A 178 -5.54 3.15 6.26
CA HIS A 178 -4.98 1.81 6.51
C HIS A 178 -4.39 1.11 5.28
N PHE A 179 -4.87 1.41 4.06
CA PHE A 179 -4.55 0.58 2.89
C PHE A 179 -4.03 1.36 1.67
N ASP A 180 -4.02 2.70 1.70
CA ASP A 180 -3.58 3.57 0.62
C ASP A 180 -4.15 3.15 -0.76
N LEU A 181 -5.46 2.82 -0.78
CA LEU A 181 -6.09 2.25 -1.97
C LEU A 181 -6.18 3.25 -3.11
N ASN A 182 -6.12 4.57 -2.86
CA ASN A 182 -6.09 5.53 -3.95
C ASN A 182 -4.80 5.43 -4.76
N ARG A 183 -3.62 5.26 -4.12
CA ARG A 183 -2.37 5.00 -4.85
C ARG A 183 -2.45 3.70 -5.64
N GLN A 184 -2.99 2.64 -5.03
CA GLN A 184 -3.21 1.35 -5.70
C GLN A 184 -4.08 1.52 -6.96
N ILE A 185 -5.25 2.13 -6.82
CA ILE A 185 -6.20 2.31 -7.92
C ILE A 185 -5.62 3.22 -9.00
N ALA A 186 -4.86 4.26 -8.64
CA ALA A 186 -4.20 5.13 -9.60
C ALA A 186 -3.16 4.38 -10.45
N ALA A 187 -2.35 3.51 -9.84
CA ALA A 187 -1.41 2.65 -10.56
C ALA A 187 -2.11 1.65 -11.49
N GLU A 188 -3.21 1.07 -11.04
CA GLU A 188 -4.05 0.17 -11.84
C GLU A 188 -4.70 0.91 -13.03
N GLU A 189 -5.24 2.12 -12.83
CA GLU A 189 -5.78 2.94 -13.93
C GLU A 189 -4.72 3.34 -14.95
N ALA A 190 -3.50 3.63 -14.49
CA ALA A 190 -2.38 3.97 -15.36
C ALA A 190 -1.95 2.79 -16.23
N VAL A 191 -1.84 1.59 -15.64
CA VAL A 191 -1.36 0.40 -16.38
C VAL A 191 -2.35 -0.04 -17.47
N PHE A 192 -3.65 0.24 -17.34
CA PHE A 192 -4.64 0.05 -18.41
C PHE A 192 -4.33 0.88 -19.67
N ILE A 193 -3.72 2.07 -19.50
CA ILE A 193 -3.32 2.93 -20.61
C ILE A 193 -1.98 2.43 -21.21
N THR A 194 -1.05 2.00 -20.36
CA THR A 194 0.33 1.67 -20.76
C THR A 194 0.48 0.25 -21.31
N ALA A 195 -0.17 -0.74 -20.70
CA ALA A 195 0.00 -2.15 -21.04
C ALA A 195 -0.60 -2.47 -22.42
N GLN A 196 0.14 -3.24 -23.22
CA GLN A 196 -0.37 -3.69 -24.52
C GLN A 196 -1.39 -4.83 -24.35
N ARG A 197 -1.25 -5.63 -23.29
CA ARG A 197 -2.17 -6.72 -22.93
C ARG A 197 -2.29 -6.82 -21.43
N ILE A 198 -3.48 -7.21 -20.99
CA ILE A 198 -3.77 -7.53 -19.59
C ILE A 198 -4.20 -8.98 -19.54
N ILE A 199 -3.59 -9.74 -18.64
CA ILE A 199 -3.93 -11.14 -18.41
C ILE A 199 -4.87 -11.19 -17.20
N ALA A 200 -6.09 -11.66 -17.44
CA ALA A 200 -7.04 -12.01 -16.39
C ALA A 200 -6.91 -13.49 -16.06
N LEU A 201 -6.95 -13.87 -14.78
CA LEU A 201 -6.81 -15.26 -14.38
C LEU A 201 -8.08 -16.07 -14.70
N ASP A 202 -9.23 -15.42 -14.62
CA ASP A 202 -10.52 -16.03 -14.91
C ASP A 202 -11.46 -15.00 -15.57
N ARG A 203 -12.66 -15.46 -15.91
CA ARG A 203 -13.67 -14.63 -16.57
C ARG A 203 -14.39 -13.70 -15.61
N GLN A 204 -14.57 -14.11 -14.36
CA GLN A 204 -15.22 -13.29 -13.35
C GLN A 204 -14.39 -12.03 -13.07
N GLN A 205 -13.07 -12.16 -13.01
CA GLN A 205 -12.16 -11.04 -12.88
C GLN A 205 -12.33 -10.02 -14.02
N VAL A 206 -12.73 -10.45 -15.22
CA VAL A 206 -13.04 -9.51 -16.31
C VAL A 206 -14.36 -8.78 -16.04
N GLU A 207 -15.44 -9.55 -15.87
CA GLU A 207 -16.82 -9.04 -15.83
C GLU A 207 -17.14 -8.28 -14.53
N ASP A 208 -16.63 -8.73 -13.39
CA ASP A 208 -16.96 -8.18 -12.08
C ASP A 208 -15.91 -7.20 -11.53
N ASP A 209 -14.64 -7.34 -11.94
CA ASP A 209 -13.51 -6.62 -11.34
C ASP A 209 -12.86 -5.60 -12.28
N TYR A 210 -12.39 -6.02 -13.45
CA TYR A 210 -11.70 -5.12 -14.40
C TYR A 210 -12.67 -4.14 -15.08
N GLU A 211 -13.91 -4.53 -15.36
CA GLU A 211 -14.95 -3.63 -15.91
C GLU A 211 -15.28 -2.44 -14.98
N LEU A 212 -14.82 -2.49 -13.72
CA LEU A 212 -14.99 -1.39 -12.78
C LEU A 212 -14.06 -0.22 -13.04
N TYR A 213 -13.03 -0.38 -13.86
CA TYR A 213 -12.00 0.63 -14.11
C TYR A 213 -12.36 1.51 -15.30
N ASP A 214 -12.03 2.79 -15.22
CA ASP A 214 -12.51 3.76 -16.21
C ASP A 214 -11.74 3.66 -17.54
N ASN A 215 -10.49 3.18 -17.48
CA ASN A 215 -9.64 2.92 -18.64
C ASN A 215 -9.72 1.48 -19.15
N PHE A 216 -10.68 0.69 -18.67
CA PHE A 216 -10.87 -0.70 -19.10
C PHE A 216 -11.13 -0.82 -20.61
N ARG A 217 -10.45 -1.79 -21.23
CA ARG A 217 -10.55 -2.07 -22.66
C ARG A 217 -10.55 -3.57 -22.94
N ALA A 218 -11.71 -4.07 -23.34
CA ALA A 218 -11.90 -5.50 -23.63
C ALA A 218 -10.94 -6.05 -24.70
N ASP A 219 -10.48 -5.23 -25.65
CA ASP A 219 -9.56 -5.67 -26.70
C ASP A 219 -8.14 -6.03 -26.20
N GLN A 220 -7.74 -5.49 -25.04
CA GLN A 220 -6.45 -5.75 -24.39
C GLN A 220 -6.46 -7.00 -23.50
N ILE A 221 -7.63 -7.43 -23.02
CA ILE A 221 -7.79 -8.50 -22.02
C ILE A 221 -7.60 -9.88 -22.64
N ARG A 222 -6.82 -10.75 -21.99
CA ARG A 222 -6.66 -12.17 -22.32
C ARG A 222 -6.90 -13.00 -21.07
N ILE A 223 -7.92 -13.85 -21.09
CA ILE A 223 -8.18 -14.77 -19.98
C ILE A 223 -7.20 -15.93 -20.09
N MET A 224 -6.41 -16.16 -19.03
CA MET A 224 -5.43 -17.23 -18.97
C MET A 224 -5.32 -17.78 -17.54
N PRO A 225 -6.07 -18.85 -17.22
CA PRO A 225 -6.03 -19.50 -15.92
C PRO A 225 -4.62 -19.98 -15.55
N PRO A 226 -4.28 -20.00 -14.25
CA PRO A 226 -3.00 -20.52 -13.78
C PRO A 226 -2.83 -21.99 -14.16
N GLY A 227 -1.58 -22.40 -14.37
CA GLY A 227 -1.27 -23.81 -14.59
C GLY A 227 -1.37 -24.61 -13.29
N VAL A 228 -1.63 -25.92 -13.40
CA VAL A 228 -1.52 -26.85 -12.28
C VAL A 228 -0.08 -27.39 -12.19
N ASP A 229 0.43 -27.47 -10.96
CA ASP A 229 1.70 -28.11 -10.66
C ASP A 229 1.60 -29.64 -10.82
N ARG A 230 2.25 -30.13 -11.87
CA ARG A 230 2.30 -31.55 -12.26
C ARG A 230 3.25 -32.39 -11.40
N GLU A 231 4.13 -31.77 -10.61
CA GLU A 231 4.96 -32.49 -9.64
C GLU A 231 4.16 -32.81 -8.38
N ARG A 232 3.17 -31.96 -8.03
CA ARG A 232 2.23 -32.18 -6.93
C ARG A 232 1.01 -33.00 -7.34
N PHE A 233 0.34 -32.62 -8.43
CA PHE A 233 -0.89 -33.23 -8.94
C PHE A 233 -0.60 -34.09 -10.17
N PHE A 234 -0.48 -35.39 -9.95
CA PHE A 234 -0.15 -36.38 -10.97
C PHE A 234 -0.94 -37.68 -10.72
N PRO A 235 -1.17 -38.50 -11.76
CA PRO A 235 -1.84 -39.78 -11.61
C PRO A 235 -0.98 -40.79 -10.85
N ALA A 236 -1.59 -41.66 -10.05
CA ALA A 236 -0.87 -42.72 -9.35
C ALA A 236 -0.40 -43.81 -10.33
N HIS A 237 0.90 -44.16 -10.30
CA HIS A 237 1.46 -45.27 -11.09
C HIS A 237 1.33 -46.63 -10.38
N GLU A 238 1.27 -46.61 -9.05
CA GLU A 238 1.09 -47.77 -8.18
C GLU A 238 -0.09 -47.50 -7.23
N ALA A 239 -0.50 -48.51 -6.45
CA ALA A 239 -1.55 -48.34 -5.45
C ALA A 239 -1.12 -47.25 -4.45
N PRO A 240 -1.82 -46.09 -4.40
CA PRO A 240 -1.38 -44.96 -3.58
C PRO A 240 -1.50 -45.30 -2.10
N GLU A 241 -0.51 -44.86 -1.31
CA GLU A 241 -0.61 -44.91 0.15
C GLU A 241 -1.84 -44.12 0.63
N LYS A 242 -2.45 -44.60 1.71
CA LYS A 242 -3.65 -44.00 2.27
C LYS A 242 -3.28 -42.71 3.04
N PRO A 243 -3.72 -41.53 2.59
CA PRO A 243 -3.35 -40.28 3.27
C PRO A 243 -4.05 -40.16 4.64
N PRO A 244 -3.46 -39.41 5.60
CA PRO A 244 -3.96 -39.26 6.97
C PRO A 244 -5.44 -38.86 7.03
N VAL A 245 -5.86 -37.91 6.18
CA VAL A 245 -7.26 -37.42 6.10
C VAL A 245 -8.30 -38.53 5.88
N VAL A 246 -7.92 -39.66 5.25
CA VAL A 246 -8.86 -40.77 5.04
C VAL A 246 -9.21 -41.46 6.36
N GLN A 247 -8.36 -41.37 7.38
CA GLN A 247 -8.74 -41.85 8.71
C GLN A 247 -9.89 -41.01 9.28
N ASP A 248 -9.86 -39.68 9.11
CA ASP A 248 -10.93 -38.81 9.54
C ASP A 248 -12.22 -39.01 8.75
N ILE A 249 -12.12 -39.20 7.42
CA ILE A 249 -13.26 -39.58 6.59
C ILE A 249 -13.88 -40.88 7.11
N ASN A 250 -13.06 -41.90 7.38
CA ASN A 250 -13.53 -43.22 7.79
C ASN A 250 -14.28 -43.23 9.13
N ARG A 251 -14.09 -42.22 9.99
CA ARG A 251 -14.83 -42.10 11.27
C ARG A 251 -16.34 -41.94 11.05
N PHE A 252 -16.74 -41.45 9.88
CA PHE A 252 -18.14 -41.21 9.54
C PHE A 252 -18.80 -42.39 8.82
N LEU A 253 -18.02 -43.36 8.32
CA LEU A 253 -18.49 -44.32 7.31
C LEU A 253 -18.57 -45.76 7.83
N HIS A 254 -19.68 -46.44 7.55
CA HIS A 254 -19.84 -47.87 7.84
C HIS A 254 -19.12 -48.77 6.82
N ALA A 255 -19.09 -48.34 5.56
CA ALA A 255 -18.48 -49.08 4.46
C ALA A 255 -17.40 -48.21 3.77
N PRO A 256 -16.26 -47.94 4.43
CA PRO A 256 -15.24 -47.02 3.92
C PRO A 256 -14.49 -47.50 2.67
N GLY A 257 -14.75 -48.73 2.19
CA GLY A 257 -14.16 -49.28 0.97
C GLY A 257 -14.95 -48.96 -0.31
N LYS A 258 -16.14 -48.36 -0.21
CA LYS A 258 -16.88 -47.91 -1.41
C LYS A 258 -16.17 -46.71 -2.07
N PRO A 259 -16.35 -46.51 -3.39
CA PRO A 259 -15.98 -45.27 -4.05
C PRO A 259 -16.54 -44.04 -3.33
N MET A 260 -15.91 -42.89 -3.54
CA MET A 260 -16.34 -41.62 -2.96
C MET A 260 -16.96 -40.72 -4.04
N ILE A 261 -17.98 -39.97 -3.65
CA ILE A 261 -18.40 -38.74 -4.33
C ILE A 261 -17.75 -37.61 -3.54
N LEU A 262 -16.64 -37.06 -4.06
CA LEU A 262 -15.90 -36.00 -3.39
C LEU A 262 -16.49 -34.63 -3.73
N CYS A 263 -16.71 -33.79 -2.74
CA CYS A 263 -17.08 -32.40 -2.90
C CYS A 263 -16.25 -31.52 -1.98
N PHE A 264 -15.69 -30.45 -2.53
CA PHE A 264 -14.93 -29.43 -1.81
C PHE A 264 -15.59 -28.10 -2.08
N ALA A 265 -16.18 -27.49 -1.07
CA ALA A 265 -16.71 -26.15 -1.24
C ALA A 265 -16.76 -25.41 0.11
N PRO A 266 -16.52 -24.09 0.13
CA PRO A 266 -16.82 -23.27 1.30
C PRO A 266 -18.29 -23.39 1.72
N LEU A 267 -18.60 -23.05 2.98
CA LEU A 267 -19.99 -22.92 3.43
C LEU A 267 -20.59 -21.62 2.90
N SER A 268 -21.15 -21.67 1.70
CA SER A 268 -21.84 -20.54 1.07
C SER A 268 -23.04 -21.04 0.27
N ALA A 269 -24.12 -20.25 0.24
CA ALA A 269 -25.35 -20.59 -0.49
C ALA A 269 -25.10 -20.86 -1.98
N ARG A 270 -24.12 -20.17 -2.59
CA ARG A 270 -23.77 -20.34 -4.00
C ARG A 270 -23.20 -21.73 -4.32
N ASN A 271 -22.62 -22.42 -3.32
CA ASN A 271 -22.00 -23.73 -3.52
C ASN A 271 -23.00 -24.88 -3.45
N ASN A 272 -24.28 -24.59 -3.13
CA ASN A 272 -25.39 -25.53 -3.27
C ASN A 272 -25.18 -26.90 -2.59
N LEU A 273 -24.44 -26.94 -1.47
CA LEU A 273 -24.14 -28.17 -0.74
C LEU A 273 -25.42 -28.88 -0.25
N SER A 274 -26.44 -28.12 0.15
CA SER A 274 -27.74 -28.66 0.52
C SER A 274 -28.43 -29.37 -0.65
N GLY A 275 -28.28 -28.84 -1.88
CA GLY A 275 -28.75 -29.51 -3.09
C GLY A 275 -28.09 -30.87 -3.31
N LEU A 276 -26.77 -30.94 -3.10
CA LEU A 276 -26.01 -32.19 -3.21
C LEU A 276 -26.42 -33.23 -2.15
N ILE A 277 -26.58 -32.82 -0.87
CA ILE A 277 -27.08 -33.73 0.18
C ILE A 277 -28.47 -34.25 -0.17
N ARG A 278 -29.34 -33.41 -0.75
CA ARG A 278 -30.68 -33.82 -1.19
C ARG A 278 -30.63 -34.87 -2.29
N VAL A 279 -29.81 -34.64 -3.33
CA VAL A 279 -29.59 -35.59 -4.43
C VAL A 279 -29.18 -36.95 -3.90
N TYR A 280 -28.19 -36.98 -3.01
CA TYR A 280 -27.72 -38.24 -2.42
C TYR A 280 -28.76 -38.87 -1.47
N GLY A 281 -29.47 -38.06 -0.67
CA GLY A 281 -30.49 -38.51 0.27
C GLY A 281 -31.72 -39.12 -0.38
N GLU A 282 -32.11 -38.63 -1.56
CA GLU A 282 -33.26 -39.10 -2.32
C GLU A 282 -32.97 -40.34 -3.20
N SER A 283 -31.70 -40.75 -3.31
CA SER A 283 -31.27 -41.87 -4.17
C SER A 283 -30.64 -43.03 -3.37
N PRO A 284 -31.42 -44.09 -3.04
CA PRO A 284 -30.89 -45.30 -2.43
C PRO A 284 -29.81 -45.98 -3.28
N GLU A 285 -29.91 -45.88 -4.61
CA GLU A 285 -28.94 -46.43 -5.54
C GLU A 285 -27.57 -45.76 -5.41
N LEU A 286 -27.51 -44.42 -5.32
CA LEU A 286 -26.25 -43.71 -5.07
C LEU A 286 -25.62 -44.10 -3.73
N GLN A 287 -26.45 -44.25 -2.70
CA GLN A 287 -25.99 -44.65 -1.36
C GLN A 287 -25.45 -46.10 -1.32
N ASP A 288 -25.96 -46.97 -2.19
CA ASP A 288 -25.47 -48.33 -2.35
C ASP A 288 -24.15 -48.37 -3.13
N LEU A 289 -23.99 -47.50 -4.13
CA LEU A 289 -22.80 -47.41 -4.98
C LEU A 289 -21.60 -46.75 -4.30
N ALA A 290 -21.78 -45.59 -3.65
CA ALA A 290 -20.67 -44.75 -3.17
C ALA A 290 -20.97 -44.12 -1.80
N ASN A 291 -19.92 -43.62 -1.12
CA ASN A 291 -20.05 -42.74 0.03
C ASN A 291 -19.96 -41.28 -0.43
N LEU A 292 -20.71 -40.38 0.19
CA LEU A 292 -20.58 -38.94 -0.06
C LEU A 292 -19.58 -38.32 0.92
N VAL A 293 -18.61 -37.56 0.43
CA VAL A 293 -17.60 -36.88 1.26
C VAL A 293 -17.61 -35.39 0.94
N VAL A 294 -17.98 -34.57 1.91
CA VAL A 294 -18.13 -33.12 1.75
C VAL A 294 -17.15 -32.37 2.67
N PHE A 295 -16.16 -31.73 2.08
CA PHE A 295 -15.28 -30.78 2.77
C PHE A 295 -15.91 -29.40 2.72
N ALA A 296 -16.70 -29.09 3.75
CA ALA A 296 -17.50 -27.87 3.85
C ALA A 296 -16.78 -26.80 4.69
N GLY A 297 -15.70 -26.21 4.14
CA GLY A 297 -14.85 -25.24 4.84
C GLY A 297 -14.01 -25.83 5.98
N GLU A 298 -13.37 -24.95 6.75
CA GLU A 298 -12.62 -25.27 7.95
C GLU A 298 -13.44 -24.89 9.19
N ARG A 299 -13.50 -25.76 10.20
CA ARG A 299 -14.31 -25.53 11.40
C ARG A 299 -13.69 -26.10 12.67
N ASP A 300 -13.38 -25.21 13.61
CA ASP A 300 -12.93 -25.56 14.95
C ASP A 300 -14.09 -25.62 15.93
N ASP A 301 -14.78 -24.50 16.12
CA ASP A 301 -15.98 -24.36 16.93
C ASP A 301 -17.18 -23.93 16.08
N ILE A 302 -18.29 -24.65 16.16
CA ILE A 302 -19.52 -24.34 15.44
C ILE A 302 -20.28 -23.16 16.08
N ILE A 303 -20.02 -22.86 17.36
CA ILE A 303 -20.71 -21.80 18.12
C ILE A 303 -20.22 -20.41 17.69
N ASP A 304 -18.93 -20.29 17.39
CA ASP A 304 -18.27 -19.04 16.97
C ASP A 304 -18.23 -18.86 15.44
N MET A 305 -18.98 -19.67 14.69
CA MET A 305 -19.06 -19.52 13.24
C MET A 305 -19.89 -18.30 12.85
N ASP A 306 -19.55 -17.73 11.69
CA ASP A 306 -20.38 -16.75 11.00
C ASP A 306 -21.83 -17.25 10.85
N ALA A 307 -22.80 -16.36 11.05
CA ALA A 307 -24.22 -16.72 11.14
C ALA A 307 -24.73 -17.42 9.87
N ASP A 308 -24.32 -16.95 8.68
CA ASP A 308 -24.74 -17.54 7.40
C ASP A 308 -24.10 -18.91 7.20
N GLN A 309 -22.80 -19.04 7.51
CA GLN A 309 -22.10 -20.33 7.44
C GLN A 309 -22.68 -21.36 8.43
N GLY A 310 -23.00 -20.90 9.64
CA GLY A 310 -23.64 -21.69 10.69
C GLY A 310 -25.04 -22.16 10.29
N GLU A 311 -25.85 -21.32 9.64
CA GLU A 311 -27.17 -21.70 9.11
C GLU A 311 -27.05 -22.78 8.03
N ILE A 312 -26.10 -22.61 7.09
CA ILE A 312 -25.86 -23.60 6.03
C ILE A 312 -25.42 -24.93 6.65
N LEU A 313 -24.45 -24.93 7.55
CA LEU A 313 -23.98 -26.16 8.20
C LEU A 313 -25.09 -26.83 9.01
N THR A 314 -25.89 -26.05 9.74
CA THR A 314 -27.08 -26.55 10.46
C THR A 314 -28.05 -27.22 9.50
N THR A 315 -28.30 -26.61 8.34
CA THR A 315 -29.15 -27.18 7.28
C THR A 315 -28.58 -28.50 6.78
N LEU A 316 -27.27 -28.59 6.51
CA LEU A 316 -26.62 -29.84 6.09
C LEU A 316 -26.82 -30.95 7.13
N LEU A 317 -26.61 -30.66 8.42
CA LEU A 317 -26.78 -31.62 9.51
C LEU A 317 -28.23 -32.09 9.65
N GLN A 318 -29.19 -31.16 9.55
CA GLN A 318 -30.63 -31.49 9.56
C GLN A 318 -31.01 -32.38 8.37
N MET A 319 -30.44 -32.16 7.20
CA MET A 319 -30.71 -32.99 6.02
C MET A 319 -30.08 -34.37 6.15
N ILE A 320 -28.87 -34.49 6.71
CA ILE A 320 -28.25 -35.77 7.02
C ILE A 320 -29.14 -36.59 7.96
N ASP A 321 -29.71 -35.95 8.98
CA ASP A 321 -30.66 -36.60 9.90
C ASP A 321 -31.98 -36.97 9.19
N LEU A 322 -32.57 -36.04 8.44
CA LEU A 322 -33.84 -36.22 7.71
C LEU A 322 -33.82 -37.44 6.78
N TYR A 323 -32.70 -37.66 6.08
CA TYR A 323 -32.53 -38.75 5.13
C TYR A 323 -31.85 -40.00 5.74
N ASP A 324 -31.59 -40.03 7.05
CA ASP A 324 -30.91 -41.12 7.78
C ASP A 324 -29.55 -41.52 7.14
N LEU A 325 -28.71 -40.53 6.86
CA LEU A 325 -27.46 -40.70 6.11
C LEU A 325 -26.24 -41.01 6.99
N TYR A 326 -26.46 -41.32 8.27
CA TYR A 326 -25.41 -41.72 9.20
C TYR A 326 -24.67 -42.97 8.70
N GLY A 327 -23.34 -42.95 8.72
CA GLY A 327 -22.54 -44.04 8.17
C GLY A 327 -22.33 -44.00 6.65
N ARG A 328 -22.94 -43.04 5.94
CA ARG A 328 -22.90 -42.92 4.46
C ARG A 328 -22.37 -41.58 3.95
N VAL A 329 -22.41 -40.54 4.79
CA VAL A 329 -21.89 -39.20 4.48
C VAL A 329 -20.77 -38.87 5.45
N ALA A 330 -19.60 -38.49 4.93
CA ALA A 330 -18.50 -37.94 5.69
C ALA A 330 -18.41 -36.44 5.47
N TYR A 331 -18.22 -35.70 6.55
CA TYR A 331 -18.03 -34.26 6.51
C TYR A 331 -16.92 -33.92 7.48
N PRO A 332 -15.62 -34.11 7.14
CA PRO A 332 -14.52 -33.78 8.04
C PRO A 332 -14.51 -32.30 8.45
N LYS A 333 -13.86 -31.99 9.58
CA LYS A 333 -13.77 -30.61 10.09
C LYS A 333 -12.79 -29.74 9.29
N HIS A 334 -11.69 -30.33 8.85
CA HIS A 334 -10.63 -29.62 8.14
C HIS A 334 -10.49 -30.19 6.73
N PRO A 335 -10.26 -29.34 5.72
CA PRO A 335 -9.82 -29.80 4.42
C PRO A 335 -8.43 -30.47 4.53
N PRO A 336 -8.03 -31.31 3.56
CA PRO A 336 -6.76 -32.05 3.58
C PRO A 336 -5.51 -31.17 3.47
N GLY A 337 -5.63 -29.87 3.19
CA GLY A 337 -4.50 -28.96 3.04
C GLY A 337 -3.45 -29.47 2.03
N VAL A 338 -2.23 -29.70 2.51
CA VAL A 338 -1.11 -30.23 1.72
C VAL A 338 -1.39 -31.63 1.13
N ASP A 339 -2.22 -32.44 1.80
CA ASP A 339 -2.53 -33.82 1.41
C ASP A 339 -3.61 -33.94 0.31
N SER A 340 -4.16 -32.84 -0.17
CA SER A 340 -5.20 -32.80 -1.23
C SER A 340 -4.84 -33.66 -2.45
N ALA A 341 -3.61 -33.53 -2.96
CA ALA A 341 -3.15 -34.31 -4.10
C ALA A 341 -3.10 -35.82 -3.81
N ALA A 342 -2.68 -36.20 -2.60
CA ALA A 342 -2.68 -37.60 -2.18
C ALA A 342 -4.10 -38.17 -2.06
N LEU A 343 -5.04 -37.37 -1.54
CA LEU A 343 -6.45 -37.75 -1.47
C LEU A 343 -7.05 -37.94 -2.88
N TYR A 344 -6.77 -37.04 -3.83
CA TYR A 344 -7.25 -37.20 -5.21
C TYR A 344 -6.73 -38.48 -5.86
N ARG A 345 -5.43 -38.78 -5.71
CA ARG A 345 -4.84 -40.04 -6.20
C ARG A 345 -5.49 -41.26 -5.55
N PHE A 346 -5.67 -41.23 -4.23
CA PHE A 346 -6.33 -42.31 -3.50
C PHE A 346 -7.77 -42.53 -3.96
N ALA A 347 -8.51 -41.44 -4.16
CA ALA A 347 -9.88 -41.48 -4.64
C ALA A 347 -9.98 -42.01 -6.08
N ALA A 348 -9.10 -41.56 -6.98
CA ALA A 348 -9.04 -42.06 -8.36
C ALA A 348 -8.76 -43.56 -8.39
N ALA A 349 -7.80 -44.04 -7.60
CA ALA A 349 -7.52 -45.48 -7.50
C ALA A 349 -8.71 -46.30 -6.96
N ALA A 350 -9.64 -45.68 -6.24
CA ALA A 350 -10.85 -46.30 -5.73
C ALA A 350 -12.07 -46.19 -6.66
N GLY A 351 -11.90 -45.68 -7.90
CA GLY A 351 -13.03 -45.47 -8.83
C GLY A 351 -13.98 -44.36 -8.40
N SER A 352 -13.49 -43.39 -7.62
CA SER A 352 -14.28 -42.27 -7.11
C SER A 352 -14.52 -41.22 -8.19
N VAL A 353 -15.44 -40.29 -7.92
CA VAL A 353 -15.70 -39.12 -8.75
C VAL A 353 -15.62 -37.85 -7.90
N ILE A 354 -15.42 -36.70 -8.54
CA ILE A 354 -15.50 -35.40 -7.89
C ILE A 354 -16.67 -34.60 -8.48
N ILE A 355 -17.39 -33.90 -7.63
CA ILE A 355 -18.52 -33.05 -8.01
C ILE A 355 -18.34 -31.62 -7.51
N ASP A 356 -18.52 -30.67 -8.42
CA ASP A 356 -18.82 -29.28 -8.10
C ASP A 356 -20.32 -29.01 -8.34
N PRO A 357 -21.14 -28.93 -7.27
CA PRO A 357 -22.57 -28.68 -7.37
C PRO A 357 -22.92 -27.18 -7.42
N SER A 358 -21.94 -26.29 -7.47
CA SER A 358 -22.12 -24.84 -7.32
C SER A 358 -23.08 -24.26 -8.35
N LEU A 359 -23.78 -23.19 -7.98
CA LEU A 359 -24.59 -22.42 -8.93
C LEU A 359 -23.71 -21.77 -10.02
N THR A 360 -22.48 -21.41 -9.65
CA THR A 360 -21.41 -20.87 -10.50
C THR A 360 -20.07 -21.15 -9.84
N ASP A 361 -19.09 -21.73 -10.55
CA ASP A 361 -17.69 -21.85 -10.11
C ASP A 361 -16.77 -20.97 -10.99
N PRO A 362 -16.21 -19.89 -10.45
CA PRO A 362 -15.39 -18.96 -11.24
C PRO A 362 -13.91 -19.37 -11.35
N ASP A 363 -13.41 -20.30 -10.54
CA ASP A 363 -11.98 -20.63 -10.45
C ASP A 363 -11.65 -21.89 -11.26
N GLY A 364 -12.35 -23.00 -10.98
CA GLY A 364 -12.10 -24.29 -11.62
C GLY A 364 -10.73 -24.93 -11.32
N GLY A 365 -9.84 -24.27 -10.57
CA GLY A 365 -8.52 -24.81 -10.22
C GLY A 365 -8.59 -26.17 -9.50
N LEU A 366 -9.62 -26.38 -8.67
CA LEU A 366 -9.88 -27.65 -8.00
C LEU A 366 -10.24 -28.76 -8.99
N LEU A 367 -11.07 -28.45 -9.99
CA LEU A 367 -11.47 -29.38 -11.04
C LEU A 367 -10.26 -29.78 -11.89
N ILE A 368 -9.39 -28.83 -12.24
CA ILE A 368 -8.16 -29.08 -12.99
C ILE A 368 -7.20 -29.95 -12.16
N ALA A 369 -7.02 -29.65 -10.87
CA ALA A 369 -6.15 -30.42 -9.98
C ALA A 369 -6.64 -31.87 -9.80
N ALA A 370 -7.95 -32.07 -9.63
CA ALA A 370 -8.54 -33.40 -9.55
C ALA A 370 -8.41 -34.18 -10.87
N ALA A 371 -8.65 -33.51 -12.00
CA ALA A 371 -8.45 -34.07 -13.34
C ALA A 371 -6.99 -34.48 -13.60
N ALA A 372 -6.02 -33.70 -13.12
CA ALA A 372 -4.59 -34.01 -13.23
C ALA A 372 -4.22 -35.32 -12.51
N CYS A 373 -4.92 -35.63 -11.41
CA CYS A 373 -4.79 -36.88 -10.65
C CYS A 373 -5.63 -38.03 -11.24
N GLY A 374 -6.45 -37.77 -12.27
CA GLY A 374 -7.27 -38.78 -12.95
C GLY A 374 -8.67 -38.99 -12.38
N LEU A 375 -9.23 -38.03 -11.62
CA LEU A 375 -10.63 -38.09 -11.18
C LEU A 375 -11.57 -37.59 -12.30
N PRO A 376 -12.60 -38.37 -12.68
CA PRO A 376 -13.68 -37.88 -13.52
C PRO A 376 -14.51 -36.80 -12.81
N LEU A 377 -14.95 -35.82 -13.59
CA LEU A 377 -15.63 -34.62 -13.09
C LEU A 377 -17.14 -34.68 -13.31
N ILE A 378 -17.90 -34.19 -12.34
CA ILE A 378 -19.26 -33.69 -12.52
C ILE A 378 -19.21 -32.21 -12.14
N ALA A 379 -19.58 -31.31 -13.03
CA ALA A 379 -19.47 -29.88 -12.75
C ALA A 379 -20.69 -29.13 -13.26
N THR A 380 -20.96 -27.98 -12.65
CA THR A 380 -22.05 -27.10 -13.06
C THR A 380 -21.86 -26.56 -14.48
N ARG A 381 -22.93 -26.19 -15.17
CA ARG A 381 -22.89 -25.71 -16.57
C ARG A 381 -22.52 -24.23 -16.65
N ASP A 382 -21.46 -23.80 -15.98
CA ASP A 382 -20.89 -22.46 -16.09
C ASP A 382 -19.80 -22.38 -17.19
N PRO A 383 -19.35 -21.18 -17.60
CA PRO A 383 -18.32 -21.02 -18.63
C PRO A 383 -16.96 -21.70 -18.32
N VAL A 384 -16.48 -21.66 -17.08
CA VAL A 384 -15.19 -22.23 -16.67
C VAL A 384 -15.24 -23.75 -16.73
N SER A 385 -16.29 -24.35 -16.16
CA SER A 385 -16.50 -25.80 -16.22
C SER A 385 -16.69 -26.30 -17.66
N GLN A 386 -17.38 -25.53 -18.50
CA GLN A 386 -17.52 -25.82 -19.93
C GLN A 386 -16.16 -25.84 -20.65
N ASP A 387 -15.28 -24.89 -20.34
CA ASP A 387 -13.94 -24.84 -20.93
C ASP A 387 -13.08 -26.03 -20.45
N ILE A 388 -13.10 -26.34 -19.15
CA ILE A 388 -12.32 -27.47 -18.58
C ILE A 388 -12.79 -28.80 -19.18
N ILE A 389 -14.09 -29.10 -19.12
CA ILE A 389 -14.64 -30.35 -19.66
C ILE A 389 -14.56 -30.37 -21.19
N GLY A 390 -14.67 -29.22 -21.86
CA GLY A 390 -14.50 -29.10 -23.31
C GLY A 390 -13.08 -29.43 -23.78
N ASN A 391 -12.07 -28.91 -23.08
CA ASN A 391 -10.66 -29.16 -23.34
C ASN A 391 -10.25 -30.59 -22.96
N CYS A 392 -10.70 -31.06 -21.80
CA CYS A 392 -10.23 -32.32 -21.24
C CYS A 392 -11.10 -33.51 -21.62
N ARG A 393 -12.41 -33.35 -21.86
CA ARG A 393 -13.38 -34.43 -22.12
C ARG A 393 -13.39 -35.51 -21.03
N ASN A 394 -13.37 -35.06 -19.78
CA ASN A 394 -13.11 -35.87 -18.59
C ASN A 394 -14.28 -35.93 -17.60
N GLY A 395 -15.49 -35.57 -18.04
CA GLY A 395 -16.62 -35.45 -17.14
C GLY A 395 -17.92 -35.04 -17.80
N VAL A 396 -18.92 -34.73 -16.97
CA VAL A 396 -20.28 -34.36 -17.36
C VAL A 396 -20.65 -33.00 -16.78
N LEU A 397 -21.26 -32.13 -17.60
CA LEU A 397 -21.82 -30.86 -17.16
C LEU A 397 -23.29 -31.04 -16.78
N VAL A 398 -23.69 -30.49 -15.65
CA VAL A 398 -25.06 -30.61 -15.10
C VAL A 398 -25.67 -29.25 -14.78
N ASP A 399 -27.00 -29.12 -14.85
CA ASP A 399 -27.70 -27.99 -14.24
C ASP A 399 -27.68 -28.17 -12.70
N PRO A 400 -27.11 -27.23 -11.93
CA PRO A 400 -27.01 -27.36 -10.47
C PRO A 400 -28.38 -27.35 -9.77
N GLN A 401 -29.45 -26.96 -10.46
CA GLN A 401 -30.82 -26.98 -9.95
C GLN A 401 -31.59 -28.24 -10.38
N ASP A 402 -31.11 -28.99 -11.37
CA ASP A 402 -31.73 -30.24 -11.82
C ASP A 402 -31.14 -31.45 -11.08
N ARG A 403 -31.84 -31.84 -10.02
CA ARG A 403 -31.47 -32.99 -9.17
C ARG A 403 -31.41 -34.30 -9.95
N SER A 404 -32.29 -34.49 -10.94
CA SER A 404 -32.32 -35.73 -11.72
C SER A 404 -31.09 -35.82 -12.60
N GLU A 405 -30.70 -34.72 -13.24
CA GLU A 405 -29.49 -34.64 -14.06
C GLU A 405 -28.22 -34.95 -13.25
N ILE A 406 -28.09 -34.36 -12.05
CA ILE A 406 -26.96 -34.66 -11.14
C ILE A 406 -26.95 -36.15 -10.74
N THR A 407 -28.12 -36.71 -10.41
CA THR A 407 -28.25 -38.12 -10.00
C THR A 407 -27.84 -39.06 -11.12
N GLU A 408 -28.35 -38.83 -12.34
CA GLU A 408 -28.06 -39.64 -13.52
C GLU A 408 -26.56 -39.56 -13.90
N ALA A 409 -25.95 -38.37 -13.83
CA ALA A 409 -24.53 -38.18 -14.10
C ALA A 409 -23.64 -38.94 -13.10
N LEU A 410 -23.96 -38.87 -11.81
CA LEU A 410 -23.22 -39.58 -10.75
C LEU A 410 -23.35 -41.10 -10.91
N ILE A 411 -24.57 -41.62 -11.10
CA ILE A 411 -24.79 -43.06 -11.31
C ILE A 411 -24.06 -43.53 -12.57
N GLY A 412 -24.18 -42.78 -13.68
CA GLY A 412 -23.54 -43.12 -14.94
C GLY A 412 -22.03 -43.28 -14.82
N LEU A 413 -21.34 -42.31 -14.19
CA LEU A 413 -19.89 -42.39 -14.01
C LEU A 413 -19.46 -43.45 -12.97
N LEU A 414 -20.28 -43.73 -11.96
CA LEU A 414 -19.95 -44.73 -10.93
C LEU A 414 -20.23 -46.18 -11.35
N THR A 415 -21.04 -46.39 -12.40
CA THR A 415 -21.44 -47.74 -12.87
C THR A 415 -20.82 -48.16 -14.20
N ASP A 416 -20.38 -47.20 -15.02
CA ASP A 416 -19.71 -47.46 -16.30
C ASP A 416 -18.18 -47.35 -16.16
N ASP A 417 -17.54 -48.50 -15.86
CA ASP A 417 -16.09 -48.61 -15.70
C ASP A 417 -15.29 -48.17 -16.94
N GLU A 418 -15.84 -48.34 -18.15
CA GLU A 418 -15.16 -47.98 -19.39
C GLU A 418 -15.20 -46.46 -19.58
N ASN A 419 -16.37 -45.86 -19.38
CA ASN A 419 -16.52 -44.40 -19.40
C ASN A 419 -15.69 -43.72 -18.30
N TRP A 420 -15.67 -44.27 -17.08
CA TRP A 420 -14.86 -43.74 -15.98
C TRP A 420 -13.37 -43.71 -16.35
N LYS A 421 -12.83 -44.81 -16.87
CA LYS A 421 -11.42 -44.90 -17.30
C LYS A 421 -11.11 -43.93 -18.43
N GLN A 422 -12.00 -43.84 -19.42
CA GLN A 422 -11.83 -42.90 -20.51
C GLN A 422 -11.80 -41.46 -20.01
N CYS A 423 -12.70 -41.08 -19.10
CA CYS A 423 -12.70 -39.76 -18.47
C CYS A 423 -11.43 -39.50 -17.67
N SER A 424 -10.94 -40.50 -16.93
CA SER A 424 -9.69 -40.41 -16.16
C SER A 424 -8.48 -40.14 -17.06
N GLU A 425 -8.28 -40.95 -18.11
CA GLU A 425 -7.18 -40.82 -19.07
C GLU A 425 -7.25 -39.48 -19.83
N ASN A 426 -8.46 -39.10 -20.24
CA ASN A 426 -8.75 -37.84 -20.90
C ASN A 426 -8.43 -36.64 -20.01
N GLY A 427 -8.76 -36.71 -18.71
CA GLY A 427 -8.44 -35.67 -17.73
C GLY A 427 -6.93 -35.44 -17.61
N ILE A 428 -6.17 -36.53 -17.45
CA ILE A 428 -4.71 -36.47 -17.31
C ILE A 428 -4.06 -35.85 -18.56
N ALA A 429 -4.48 -36.29 -19.75
CA ALA A 429 -3.94 -35.81 -21.03
C ALA A 429 -4.40 -34.39 -21.38
N GLY A 430 -5.66 -34.07 -21.08
CA GLY A 430 -6.27 -32.76 -21.31
C GLY A 430 -5.63 -31.67 -20.45
N VAL A 431 -5.42 -31.94 -19.16
CA VAL A 431 -4.71 -31.01 -18.28
C VAL A 431 -3.29 -30.78 -18.75
N GLU A 432 -2.56 -31.83 -19.12
CA GLU A 432 -1.20 -31.69 -19.67
C GLU A 432 -1.18 -30.77 -20.90
N ALA A 433 -2.15 -30.93 -21.80
CA ALA A 433 -2.23 -30.19 -23.05
C ALA A 433 -2.69 -28.73 -22.87
N HIS A 434 -3.56 -28.44 -21.90
CA HIS A 434 -4.30 -27.18 -21.83
C HIS A 434 -4.15 -26.39 -20.52
N HIS A 435 -3.90 -27.05 -19.40
CA HIS A 435 -3.95 -26.45 -18.06
C HIS A 435 -2.69 -26.68 -17.22
N SER A 436 -1.60 -27.17 -17.82
CA SER A 436 -0.27 -27.25 -17.19
C SER A 436 0.46 -25.91 -17.28
N TRP A 437 1.45 -25.69 -16.41
CA TRP A 437 2.33 -24.51 -16.52
C TRP A 437 3.07 -24.45 -17.87
N GLN A 438 3.38 -25.60 -18.48
CA GLN A 438 3.96 -25.70 -19.82
C GLN A 438 2.98 -25.25 -20.91
N ALA A 439 1.71 -25.62 -20.79
CA ALA A 439 0.64 -25.14 -21.68
C ALA A 439 0.42 -23.64 -21.51
N HIS A 440 0.38 -23.16 -20.26
CA HIS A 440 0.27 -21.75 -19.91
C HIS A 440 1.42 -20.93 -20.52
N ALA A 441 2.67 -21.36 -20.33
CA ALA A 441 3.85 -20.70 -20.93
C ALA A 441 3.75 -20.65 -22.46
N ARG A 442 3.28 -21.72 -23.12
CA ARG A 442 3.10 -21.73 -24.59
C ARG A 442 2.04 -20.72 -25.04
N LEU A 443 0.91 -20.63 -24.34
CA LEU A 443 -0.15 -19.64 -24.65
C LEU A 443 0.33 -18.22 -24.39
N TYR A 444 1.03 -17.99 -23.28
CA TYR A 444 1.66 -16.73 -22.95
C TYR A 444 2.61 -16.26 -24.06
N LEU A 445 3.47 -17.14 -24.58
CA LEU A 445 4.39 -16.79 -25.65
C LEU A 445 3.67 -16.39 -26.95
N ASN A 446 2.47 -16.89 -27.23
CA ASN A 446 1.66 -16.40 -28.35
C ASN A 446 1.23 -14.94 -28.14
N ILE A 447 0.89 -14.57 -26.89
CA ILE A 447 0.55 -13.18 -26.52
C ILE A 447 1.79 -12.29 -26.68
N VAL A 448 2.95 -12.73 -26.15
CA VAL A 448 4.23 -12.01 -26.28
C VAL A 448 4.58 -11.77 -27.75
N ASN A 449 4.55 -12.82 -28.57
CA ASN A 449 4.88 -12.70 -29.99
C ASN A 449 3.95 -11.73 -30.72
N ALA A 450 2.64 -11.77 -30.44
CA ALA A 450 1.69 -10.82 -31.01
C ALA A 450 1.95 -9.36 -30.59
N VAL A 451 2.44 -9.14 -29.36
CA VAL A 451 2.85 -7.80 -28.89
C VAL A 451 4.14 -7.36 -29.59
N LEU A 452 5.11 -8.25 -29.78
CA LEU A 452 6.40 -7.93 -30.38
C LEU A 452 6.33 -7.73 -31.91
N GLU A 453 5.45 -8.42 -32.63
CA GLU A 453 5.27 -8.27 -34.09
C GLU A 453 4.81 -6.87 -34.49
N GLY A 454 4.10 -6.16 -33.62
CA GLY A 454 3.63 -4.79 -33.85
C GLY A 454 4.66 -3.70 -33.56
N ARG A 455 5.89 -4.05 -33.19
CA ARG A 455 6.89 -3.08 -32.68
C ARG A 455 7.75 -2.48 -33.78
N GLU A 456 7.78 -1.16 -33.87
CA GLU A 456 8.91 -0.45 -34.47
C GLU A 456 10.08 -0.47 -33.48
N GLN A 457 11.19 -1.10 -33.85
CA GLN A 457 12.39 -1.16 -33.02
C GLN A 457 12.97 0.26 -32.89
N LEU A 458 12.75 0.90 -31.73
CA LEU A 458 13.41 2.15 -31.40
C LEU A 458 14.92 1.93 -31.50
N ALA A 459 15.61 2.84 -32.20
CA ALA A 459 17.06 2.80 -32.35
C ALA A 459 17.72 2.65 -30.97
N GLU A 460 18.76 1.81 -30.89
CA GLU A 460 19.57 1.66 -29.68
C GLU A 460 19.81 3.04 -29.06
N LEU A 461 19.44 3.19 -27.77
CA LEU A 461 19.72 4.40 -27.02
C LEU A 461 21.18 4.77 -27.26
N ALA A 462 21.40 5.99 -27.77
CA ALA A 462 22.68 6.42 -28.33
C ALA A 462 23.86 6.07 -27.38
N PRO A 463 25.05 5.76 -27.92
CA PRO A 463 26.20 5.38 -27.11
C PRO A 463 26.47 6.40 -26.00
N ARG A 464 26.79 5.90 -24.81
CA ARG A 464 27.13 6.72 -23.63
C ARG A 464 28.23 7.72 -24.01
N HIS A 465 27.97 9.01 -23.83
CA HIS A 465 29.04 9.99 -23.79
C HIS A 465 29.93 9.64 -22.60
N ARG A 466 31.25 9.55 -22.81
CA ARG A 466 32.18 9.47 -21.68
C ARG A 466 32.09 10.80 -20.94
N ALA A 467 31.61 10.76 -19.69
CA ALA A 467 31.72 11.88 -18.78
C ALA A 467 33.18 12.41 -18.78
N HIS A 468 33.33 13.72 -18.76
CA HIS A 468 34.64 14.35 -18.59
C HIS A 468 35.31 13.78 -17.32
N PRO A 469 36.60 13.40 -17.34
CA PRO A 469 37.24 12.64 -16.24
C PRO A 469 37.13 13.27 -14.86
N ASN A 470 36.99 14.60 -14.83
CA ASN A 470 36.92 15.38 -13.60
C ASN A 470 35.51 15.91 -13.28
N ARG A 471 34.52 15.74 -14.17
CA ARG A 471 33.14 16.18 -13.94
C ARG A 471 32.22 14.97 -13.75
N ASP A 472 31.81 14.74 -12.53
CA ASP A 472 31.01 13.58 -12.12
C ASP A 472 29.71 13.96 -11.41
N ARG A 473 29.38 15.26 -11.34
CA ARG A 473 28.20 15.80 -10.64
C ARG A 473 27.36 16.70 -11.54
N VAL A 474 26.07 16.78 -11.27
CA VAL A 474 25.15 17.69 -11.97
C VAL A 474 24.29 18.46 -10.97
N ILE A 475 24.22 19.79 -11.14
CA ILE A 475 23.21 20.61 -10.47
C ILE A 475 22.16 20.99 -11.50
N CYS A 476 20.90 20.64 -11.23
CA CYS A 476 19.74 20.92 -12.04
C CYS A 476 18.75 21.78 -11.24
N THR A 477 18.16 22.79 -11.87
CA THR A 477 17.15 23.62 -11.22
C THR A 477 16.05 24.02 -12.20
N ASP A 478 14.81 24.09 -11.73
CA ASP A 478 13.80 24.90 -12.41
C ASP A 478 14.13 26.38 -12.27
N LEU A 479 13.62 27.18 -13.20
CA LEU A 479 13.73 28.63 -13.21
C LEU A 479 12.67 29.25 -12.28
N ASP A 480 11.41 28.93 -12.54
CA ASP A 480 10.28 29.63 -11.92
C ASP A 480 10.06 29.16 -10.49
N GLN A 481 9.93 30.12 -9.57
CA GLN A 481 9.74 29.87 -8.14
C GLN A 481 10.79 28.91 -7.53
N THR A 482 11.97 28.80 -8.15
CA THR A 482 13.04 27.90 -7.69
C THR A 482 14.41 28.59 -7.79
N LEU A 483 14.88 28.93 -8.98
CA LEU A 483 16.12 29.72 -9.11
C LEU A 483 15.85 31.22 -9.03
N LEU A 484 14.77 31.68 -9.66
CA LEU A 484 14.47 33.10 -9.85
C LEU A 484 13.60 33.67 -8.72
N GLY A 485 13.99 34.83 -8.18
CA GLY A 485 13.22 35.56 -7.17
C GLY A 485 14.05 36.51 -6.29
N ASP A 486 15.35 36.23 -6.15
CA ASP A 486 16.32 37.05 -5.40
C ASP A 486 17.59 37.25 -6.23
N ASP A 487 17.78 38.46 -6.78
CA ASP A 487 18.92 38.79 -7.65
C ASP A 487 20.28 38.67 -6.94
N ALA A 488 20.33 38.90 -5.62
CA ALA A 488 21.58 38.75 -4.87
C ALA A 488 21.93 37.27 -4.69
N ALA A 489 20.94 36.44 -4.36
CA ALA A 489 21.14 34.98 -4.27
C ALA A 489 21.48 34.35 -5.63
N ILE A 490 20.90 34.85 -6.73
CA ILE A 490 21.26 34.41 -8.09
C ILE A 490 22.73 34.73 -8.38
N ALA A 491 23.23 35.93 -8.01
CA ALA A 491 24.64 36.28 -8.21
C ALA A 491 25.58 35.32 -7.46
N ASP A 492 25.28 35.04 -6.19
CA ASP A 492 26.05 34.08 -5.38
C ASP A 492 26.04 32.68 -6.00
N PHE A 493 24.88 32.21 -6.45
CA PHE A 493 24.73 30.93 -7.15
C PHE A 493 25.54 30.88 -8.45
N VAL A 494 25.49 31.94 -9.25
CA VAL A 494 26.24 32.04 -10.51
C VAL A 494 27.74 31.98 -10.27
N ASP A 495 28.25 32.65 -9.25
CA ASP A 495 29.66 32.63 -8.90
C ASP A 495 30.11 31.23 -8.43
N LEU A 496 29.27 30.55 -7.63
CA LEU A 496 29.50 29.16 -7.22
C LEU A 496 29.54 28.21 -8.42
N ILE A 497 28.58 28.30 -9.35
CA ILE A 497 28.57 27.46 -10.56
C ILE A 497 29.81 27.71 -11.40
N ARG A 498 30.21 28.99 -11.59
CA ARG A 498 31.42 29.35 -12.35
C ARG A 498 32.69 28.80 -11.71
N ALA A 499 32.83 28.91 -10.40
CA ALA A 499 33.99 28.42 -9.65
C ALA A 499 34.13 26.89 -9.76
N ASN A 500 33.02 26.16 -9.86
CA ASN A 500 32.98 24.70 -9.82
C ASN A 500 32.74 24.04 -11.19
N ARG A 501 32.84 24.80 -12.30
CA ARG A 501 32.67 24.26 -13.65
C ARG A 501 33.63 23.13 -13.99
N ASN A 502 34.76 22.94 -13.31
CA ASN A 502 35.68 21.85 -13.62
C ASN A 502 35.22 20.49 -13.08
N ILE A 503 34.31 20.48 -12.11
CA ILE A 503 33.84 19.28 -11.42
C ILE A 503 32.33 19.03 -11.53
N CYS A 504 31.55 20.06 -11.87
CA CYS A 504 30.10 19.97 -11.91
C CYS A 504 29.55 20.47 -13.26
N TYR A 505 28.55 19.77 -13.79
CA TYR A 505 27.70 20.24 -14.88
C TYR A 505 26.52 21.04 -14.31
N PHE A 506 26.05 22.03 -15.08
CA PHE A 506 24.89 22.83 -14.74
C PHE A 506 23.77 22.62 -15.77
N GLY A 507 22.59 22.23 -15.30
CA GLY A 507 21.40 22.02 -16.11
C GLY A 507 20.24 22.91 -15.69
N ILE A 508 19.41 23.31 -16.66
CA ILE A 508 18.11 23.96 -16.40
C ILE A 508 16.98 23.01 -16.79
N VAL A 509 15.99 22.85 -15.93
CA VAL A 509 14.85 21.94 -16.13
C VAL A 509 13.55 22.69 -15.91
N THR A 510 12.87 23.11 -16.99
CA THR A 510 11.76 24.06 -16.88
C THR A 510 10.53 23.74 -17.74
N GLY A 511 9.36 24.18 -17.26
CA GLY A 511 8.10 24.17 -18.00
C GLY A 511 8.09 25.13 -19.19
N ARG A 512 8.95 26.16 -19.16
CA ARG A 512 9.06 27.19 -20.21
C ARG A 512 9.57 26.63 -21.54
N ARG A 513 9.14 27.24 -22.66
CA ARG A 513 9.77 27.02 -23.96
C ARG A 513 11.20 27.57 -23.99
N LEU A 514 12.02 27.01 -24.90
CA LEU A 514 13.44 27.33 -25.03
C LEU A 514 13.73 28.84 -25.17
N ASP A 515 13.00 29.53 -26.04
CA ASP A 515 13.16 30.98 -26.28
C ASP A 515 12.87 31.80 -25.01
N SER A 516 11.81 31.45 -24.28
CA SER A 516 11.44 32.06 -23.00
C SER A 516 12.52 31.82 -21.93
N ALA A 517 12.99 30.57 -21.79
CA ALA A 517 14.07 30.22 -20.86
C ALA A 517 15.38 30.98 -21.16
N LEU A 518 15.81 31.03 -22.42
CA LEU A 518 17.01 31.77 -22.83
C LEU A 518 16.90 33.28 -22.60
N ASN A 519 15.69 33.85 -22.68
CA ASN A 519 15.47 35.24 -22.33
C ASN A 519 15.67 35.48 -20.83
N MET A 520 15.19 34.58 -19.98
CA MET A 520 15.36 34.68 -18.52
C MET A 520 16.84 34.54 -18.12
N LEU A 521 17.55 33.55 -18.68
CA LEU A 521 18.99 33.37 -18.40
C LEU A 521 19.79 34.63 -18.74
N ARG A 522 19.51 35.25 -19.90
CA ARG A 522 20.17 36.50 -20.31
C ARG A 522 19.84 37.69 -19.41
N ARG A 523 18.58 37.81 -18.95
CA ARG A 523 18.15 38.92 -18.09
C ARG A 523 18.84 38.89 -16.72
N HIS A 524 19.02 37.71 -16.14
CA HIS A 524 19.62 37.55 -14.80
C HIS A 524 21.12 37.20 -14.85
N ASN A 525 21.78 37.32 -16.01
CA ASN A 525 23.20 36.99 -16.19
C ASN A 525 23.59 35.56 -15.75
N ILE A 526 22.65 34.62 -15.82
CA ILE A 526 22.88 33.21 -15.51
C ILE A 526 23.73 32.62 -16.65
N PRO A 527 24.83 31.92 -16.36
CA PRO A 527 25.73 31.44 -17.38
C PRO A 527 25.06 30.31 -18.19
N GLU A 528 25.49 30.14 -19.44
CA GLU A 528 24.94 29.09 -20.31
C GLU A 528 25.09 27.71 -19.64
N PRO A 529 23.99 26.96 -19.44
CA PRO A 529 24.03 25.63 -18.86
C PRO A 529 24.57 24.62 -19.86
N ASP A 530 25.11 23.51 -19.37
CA ASP A 530 25.60 22.41 -20.20
C ASP A 530 24.46 21.72 -20.97
N PHE A 531 23.24 21.73 -20.41
CA PHE A 531 22.01 21.30 -21.09
C PHE A 531 20.77 22.06 -20.59
N LEU A 532 19.73 22.08 -21.42
CA LEU A 532 18.40 22.57 -21.05
C LEU A 532 17.34 21.52 -21.36
N ILE A 533 16.53 21.21 -20.35
CA ILE A 533 15.26 20.52 -20.48
C ILE A 533 14.16 21.58 -20.44
N THR A 534 13.36 21.67 -21.50
CA THR A 534 12.36 22.73 -21.70
C THR A 534 11.01 22.13 -22.07
N SER A 535 9.96 22.96 -22.05
CA SER A 535 8.59 22.55 -22.39
C SER A 535 8.13 21.35 -21.54
N GLY A 536 8.41 21.39 -20.24
CA GLY A 536 7.96 20.38 -19.28
C GLY A 536 8.64 19.01 -19.42
N GLY A 537 9.83 18.94 -20.03
CA GLY A 537 10.52 17.67 -20.28
C GLY A 537 10.47 17.18 -21.72
N SER A 538 9.59 17.76 -22.54
CA SER A 538 9.38 17.29 -23.92
C SER A 538 10.50 17.69 -24.90
N GLN A 539 11.46 18.51 -24.48
CA GLN A 539 12.58 18.94 -25.32
C GLN A 539 13.88 19.01 -24.53
N ILE A 540 14.95 18.42 -25.07
CA ILE A 540 16.30 18.45 -24.52
C ILE A 540 17.23 19.15 -25.51
N HIS A 541 18.04 20.09 -25.04
CA HIS A 541 19.03 20.84 -25.83
C HIS A 541 20.39 20.82 -25.15
N TYR A 542 21.47 20.65 -25.93
CA TYR A 542 22.84 20.60 -25.39
C TYR A 542 23.68 21.79 -25.85
N ALA A 543 24.40 22.42 -24.91
CA ALA A 543 25.38 23.47 -25.21
C ALA A 543 26.58 22.93 -26.02
N PRO A 544 27.33 23.78 -26.74
CA PRO A 544 27.17 25.25 -26.87
C PRO A 544 26.25 25.67 -28.04
N ARG A 545 25.76 24.73 -28.84
CA ARG A 545 24.91 25.02 -30.01
C ARG A 545 23.42 25.01 -29.69
N LEU A 546 23.04 24.48 -28.52
CA LEU A 546 21.67 24.21 -28.13
C LEU A 546 20.95 23.33 -29.16
N ASP A 547 21.68 22.35 -29.71
CA ASP A 547 21.13 21.39 -30.67
C ASP A 547 20.08 20.51 -29.96
N PRO A 548 18.88 20.34 -30.54
CA PRO A 548 17.84 19.51 -29.94
C PRO A 548 18.18 18.01 -30.03
N ASP A 549 17.84 17.26 -28.98
CA ASP A 549 18.00 15.81 -28.95
C ASP A 549 16.93 15.11 -29.80
N ARG A 550 17.36 14.64 -30.99
CA ARG A 550 16.47 13.94 -31.93
C ARG A 550 16.06 12.56 -31.44
N ASN A 551 16.92 11.87 -30.69
CA ASN A 551 16.61 10.53 -30.19
C ASN A 551 15.56 10.60 -29.08
N TRP A 552 15.68 11.60 -28.19
CA TRP A 552 14.62 11.91 -27.22
C TRP A 552 13.30 12.23 -27.91
N SER A 553 13.34 13.08 -28.95
CA SER A 553 12.14 13.44 -29.72
C SER A 553 11.46 12.23 -30.36
N LEU A 554 12.22 11.25 -30.88
CA LEU A 554 11.69 10.00 -31.43
C LEU A 554 11.12 9.09 -30.35
N HIS A 555 11.78 9.03 -29.19
CA HIS A 555 11.35 8.20 -28.06
C HIS A 555 9.99 8.63 -27.49
N ILE A 556 9.78 9.95 -27.36
CA ILE A 556 8.55 10.51 -26.80
C ILE A 556 7.40 10.65 -27.81
N ASP A 557 7.66 10.59 -29.12
CA ASP A 557 6.62 10.63 -30.17
C ASP A 557 5.82 9.30 -30.29
N HIS A 558 5.90 8.47 -29.26
CA HIS A 558 5.19 7.20 -29.19
C HIS A 558 3.72 7.44 -28.84
N LEU A 559 2.81 7.05 -29.75
CA LEU A 559 1.35 7.18 -29.58
C LEU A 559 0.86 8.63 -29.36
N TRP A 560 1.70 9.63 -29.63
CA TRP A 560 1.36 11.03 -29.42
C TRP A 560 0.38 11.54 -30.49
N ALA A 561 -0.84 11.89 -30.08
CA ALA A 561 -1.91 12.31 -30.98
C ALA A 561 -2.49 13.70 -30.61
N PRO A 562 -1.73 14.80 -30.76
CA PRO A 562 -2.08 16.12 -30.24
C PRO A 562 -3.36 16.71 -30.83
N HIS A 563 -3.71 16.33 -32.06
CA HIS A 563 -4.93 16.79 -32.73
C HIS A 563 -6.19 16.16 -32.13
N VAL A 564 -6.11 14.91 -31.66
CA VAL A 564 -7.22 14.22 -30.99
C VAL A 564 -7.41 14.79 -29.59
N ILE A 565 -6.32 15.01 -28.86
CA ILE A 565 -6.32 15.64 -27.52
C ILE A 565 -7.02 17.00 -27.57
N ARG A 566 -6.61 17.89 -28.49
CA ARG A 566 -7.25 19.21 -28.64
C ARG A 566 -8.73 19.12 -28.94
N ARG A 567 -9.16 18.12 -29.72
CA ARG A 567 -10.57 17.92 -30.06
C ARG A 567 -11.38 17.50 -28.84
N ILE A 568 -10.85 16.62 -28.00
CA ILE A 568 -11.53 16.14 -26.77
C ILE A 568 -11.64 17.27 -25.75
N LEU A 569 -10.57 18.04 -25.56
CA LEU A 569 -10.53 19.12 -24.58
C LEU A 569 -11.17 20.43 -25.08
N SER A 570 -11.55 20.51 -26.37
CA SER A 570 -12.14 21.70 -26.95
C SER A 570 -13.55 21.96 -26.39
N GLY A 571 -13.75 23.13 -25.79
CA GLY A 571 -15.07 23.55 -25.30
C GLY A 571 -15.43 22.99 -23.92
N GLN A 572 -14.48 22.35 -23.23
CA GLN A 572 -14.63 21.99 -21.82
C GLN A 572 -14.76 23.25 -20.96
N PRO A 573 -15.76 23.34 -20.06
CA PRO A 573 -15.87 24.43 -19.10
C PRO A 573 -14.60 24.59 -18.28
N GLY A 574 -14.20 25.83 -17.98
CA GLY A 574 -13.01 26.12 -17.17
C GLY A 574 -11.66 25.93 -17.87
N LEU A 575 -11.60 25.37 -19.09
CA LEU A 575 -10.35 25.22 -19.85
C LEU A 575 -10.23 26.24 -20.98
N THR A 576 -9.16 27.02 -20.98
CA THR A 576 -8.84 27.99 -22.03
C THR A 576 -7.46 27.72 -22.62
N LEU A 577 -7.35 27.52 -23.94
CA LEU A 577 -6.06 27.26 -24.58
C LEU A 577 -5.11 28.46 -24.43
N GLN A 578 -3.87 28.23 -23.99
CA GLN A 578 -2.85 29.27 -23.89
C GLN A 578 -2.38 29.76 -25.27
N PRO A 579 -1.83 30.98 -25.39
CA PRO A 579 -1.35 31.54 -26.65
C PRO A 579 -0.36 30.63 -27.39
N ALA A 580 -0.27 30.78 -28.71
CA ALA A 580 0.65 29.99 -29.56
C ALA A 580 2.12 30.07 -29.11
N ALA A 581 2.50 31.12 -28.38
CA ALA A 581 3.82 31.29 -27.80
C ALA A 581 4.15 30.32 -26.67
N GLU A 582 3.16 29.64 -26.07
CA GLU A 582 3.33 28.65 -24.99
C GLU A 582 3.18 27.20 -25.49
N GLN A 583 2.71 27.02 -26.73
CA GLN A 583 2.49 25.70 -27.34
C GLN A 583 3.78 25.14 -27.96
N SER A 584 3.94 23.82 -27.96
CA SER A 584 5.05 23.15 -28.65
C SER A 584 4.56 21.93 -29.45
N ARG A 585 5.47 21.23 -30.16
CA ARG A 585 5.14 19.97 -30.87
C ARG A 585 4.62 18.89 -29.90
N PHE A 586 5.19 18.85 -28.71
CA PHE A 586 4.99 17.81 -27.70
C PHE A 586 4.43 18.39 -26.40
N LYS A 587 3.80 19.56 -26.46
CA LYS A 587 3.17 20.22 -25.31
C LYS A 587 1.94 20.99 -25.74
N ILE A 588 0.81 20.70 -25.10
CA ILE A 588 -0.43 21.47 -25.25
C ILE A 588 -0.76 22.10 -23.91
N SER A 589 -0.82 23.43 -23.86
CA SER A 589 -0.97 24.18 -22.62
C SER A 589 -2.34 24.88 -22.55
N TYR A 590 -3.01 24.74 -21.41
CA TYR A 590 -4.28 25.40 -21.08
C TYR A 590 -4.13 26.22 -19.78
N TYR A 591 -4.93 27.28 -19.66
CA TYR A 591 -5.33 27.84 -18.39
C TYR A 591 -6.51 27.01 -17.88
N ILE A 592 -6.47 26.62 -16.61
CA ILE A 592 -7.55 25.90 -15.93
C ILE A 592 -8.11 26.79 -14.82
N ASP A 593 -9.43 26.90 -14.77
CA ASP A 593 -10.17 27.50 -13.66
C ASP A 593 -10.71 26.36 -12.78
N PRO A 594 -10.12 26.08 -11.62
CA PRO A 594 -10.51 24.94 -10.78
C PRO A 594 -11.92 25.07 -10.19
N GLU A 595 -12.52 26.26 -10.16
CA GLU A 595 -13.91 26.44 -9.68
C GLU A 595 -14.95 26.00 -10.72
N ILE A 596 -14.56 25.95 -12.00
CA ILE A 596 -15.47 25.68 -13.14
C ILE A 596 -15.08 24.40 -13.88
N SER A 597 -13.79 24.09 -13.93
CA SER A 597 -13.23 22.97 -14.70
C SER A 597 -13.50 21.63 -14.04
N LEU A 598 -13.47 20.59 -14.88
CA LEU A 598 -13.31 19.22 -14.44
C LEU A 598 -11.95 19.07 -13.72
N ASP A 599 -11.88 18.16 -12.75
CA ASP A 599 -10.63 17.81 -12.09
C ASP A 599 -9.66 17.09 -13.05
N VAL A 600 -8.39 17.00 -12.65
CA VAL A 600 -7.35 16.34 -13.46
C VAL A 600 -7.67 14.85 -13.69
N SER A 601 -8.27 14.18 -12.71
CA SER A 601 -8.68 12.77 -12.80
C SER A 601 -9.71 12.53 -13.91
N GLU A 602 -10.66 13.44 -14.06
CA GLU A 602 -11.68 13.42 -15.10
C GLU A 602 -11.08 13.70 -16.48
N ILE A 603 -10.13 14.64 -16.57
CA ILE A 603 -9.39 14.88 -17.81
C ILE A 603 -8.62 13.62 -18.22
N ASN A 604 -7.91 12.98 -17.28
CA ASN A 604 -7.22 11.72 -17.50
C ASN A 604 -8.19 10.63 -17.96
N ARG A 605 -9.36 10.51 -17.30
CA ARG A 605 -10.41 9.57 -17.68
C ARG A 605 -10.87 9.77 -19.12
N GLN A 606 -11.18 11.00 -19.53
CA GLN A 606 -11.64 11.28 -20.89
C GLN A 606 -10.58 10.98 -21.95
N LEU A 607 -9.31 11.26 -21.66
CA LEU A 607 -8.20 10.92 -22.54
C LEU A 607 -8.02 9.40 -22.63
N GLY A 608 -8.01 8.70 -21.49
CA GLY A 608 -7.84 7.26 -21.40
C GLY A 608 -8.99 6.46 -22.05
N SER A 609 -10.25 6.83 -21.80
CA SER A 609 -11.42 6.22 -22.48
C SER A 609 -11.42 6.46 -24.00
N ALA A 610 -10.73 7.50 -24.49
CA ALA A 610 -10.51 7.72 -25.91
C ALA A 610 -9.31 6.94 -26.48
N GLY A 611 -8.65 6.12 -25.66
CA GLY A 611 -7.47 5.33 -26.00
C GLY A 611 -6.21 6.17 -26.20
N LEU A 612 -6.13 7.36 -25.58
CA LEU A 612 -4.98 8.26 -25.70
C LEU A 612 -4.01 8.10 -24.53
N SER A 613 -2.74 7.92 -24.87
CA SER A 613 -1.64 7.86 -23.92
C SER A 613 -1.01 9.25 -23.78
N ALA A 614 -1.34 9.98 -22.72
CA ALA A 614 -0.80 11.31 -22.44
C ALA A 614 -0.61 11.53 -20.94
N SER A 615 0.37 12.34 -20.58
CA SER A 615 0.57 12.83 -19.21
C SER A 615 -0.11 14.19 -19.06
N VAL A 616 -0.85 14.37 -17.96
CA VAL A 616 -1.53 15.61 -17.61
C VAL A 616 -0.87 16.19 -16.37
N ILE A 617 -0.26 17.37 -16.52
CA ILE A 617 0.52 18.02 -15.47
C ILE A 617 -0.16 19.34 -15.11
N MET A 618 -0.46 19.52 -13.84
CA MET A 618 -0.95 20.78 -13.29
C MET A 618 0.19 21.50 -12.59
N SER A 619 0.23 22.83 -12.69
CA SER A 619 1.26 23.65 -12.03
C SER A 619 0.68 24.98 -11.58
N PHE A 620 1.07 25.40 -10.38
CA PHE A 620 0.64 26.64 -9.73
C PHE A 620 -0.89 26.80 -9.72
N GLY A 621 -1.63 25.69 -9.59
CA GLY A 621 -3.10 25.66 -9.52
C GLY A 621 -3.89 26.20 -10.73
N GLN A 622 -3.23 26.64 -11.81
CA GLN A 622 -3.90 27.32 -12.93
C GLN A 622 -3.33 26.99 -14.32
N TYR A 623 -2.18 26.32 -14.39
CA TYR A 623 -1.56 25.93 -15.65
C TYR A 623 -1.69 24.42 -15.83
N LEU A 624 -2.29 24.01 -16.95
CA LEU A 624 -2.46 22.60 -17.31
C LEU A 624 -1.68 22.30 -18.59
N ASP A 625 -0.68 21.43 -18.48
CA ASP A 625 0.14 20.96 -19.60
C ASP A 625 -0.18 19.49 -19.92
N ILE A 626 -0.46 19.21 -21.20
CA ILE A 626 -0.62 17.86 -21.74
C ILE A 626 0.64 17.49 -22.54
N LEU A 627 1.30 16.41 -22.13
CA LEU A 627 2.55 15.91 -22.71
C LEU A 627 2.39 14.47 -23.22
N PRO A 628 3.29 13.98 -24.10
CA PRO A 628 3.40 12.56 -24.37
C PRO A 628 3.62 11.76 -23.10
N LEU A 629 3.07 10.55 -23.02
CA LEU A 629 3.15 9.70 -21.82
C LEU A 629 4.61 9.41 -21.37
N ARG A 630 5.56 9.37 -22.32
CA ARG A 630 7.00 9.15 -22.05
C ARG A 630 7.79 10.44 -21.76
N ALA A 631 7.13 11.59 -21.66
CA ALA A 631 7.78 12.88 -21.50
C ALA A 631 7.41 13.53 -20.16
N SER A 632 8.43 13.82 -19.35
CA SER A 632 8.32 14.57 -18.11
C SER A 632 9.68 15.19 -17.76
N LYS A 633 9.73 16.09 -16.77
CA LYS A 633 11.00 16.69 -16.31
C LYS A 633 11.96 15.60 -15.80
N GLY A 634 11.46 14.70 -14.95
CA GLY A 634 12.19 13.57 -14.40
C GLY A 634 12.62 12.52 -15.42
N PHE A 635 11.79 12.16 -16.40
CA PHE A 635 12.20 11.21 -17.45
C PHE A 635 13.28 11.80 -18.36
N ALA A 636 13.17 13.08 -18.74
CA ALA A 636 14.19 13.75 -19.52
C ALA A 636 15.53 13.84 -18.77
N LEU A 637 15.48 14.10 -17.46
CA LEU A 637 16.66 14.13 -16.61
C LEU A 637 17.34 12.76 -16.53
N ARG A 638 16.56 11.70 -16.28
CA ARG A 638 17.05 10.32 -16.24
C ARG A 638 17.66 9.90 -17.57
N TYR A 639 17.04 10.29 -18.69
CA TYR A 639 17.59 10.07 -20.03
C TYR A 639 18.97 10.75 -20.23
N ILE A 640 19.18 11.95 -19.68
CA ILE A 640 20.50 12.63 -19.71
C ILE A 640 21.51 11.92 -18.80
N SER A 641 21.14 11.64 -17.55
CA SER A 641 21.93 10.88 -16.57
C SER A 641 22.48 9.61 -17.21
N ASP A 642 21.59 8.86 -17.83
CA ASP A 642 21.84 7.66 -18.61
C ASP A 642 22.80 7.86 -19.78
N ARG A 643 22.55 8.89 -20.60
CA ARG A 643 23.36 9.19 -21.78
C ARG A 643 24.77 9.63 -21.42
N TRP A 644 24.93 10.30 -20.28
CA TRP A 644 26.21 10.83 -19.81
C TRP A 644 26.94 9.88 -18.86
N GLY A 645 26.27 8.81 -18.43
CA GLY A 645 26.81 7.84 -17.49
C GLY A 645 27.07 8.43 -16.11
N ILE A 646 26.26 9.41 -15.70
CA ILE A 646 26.35 10.05 -14.38
C ILE A 646 25.28 9.41 -13.48
N PRO A 647 25.66 8.76 -12.37
CA PRO A 647 24.70 8.18 -11.42
C PRO A 647 23.67 9.21 -10.93
N LEU A 648 22.43 8.79 -10.69
CA LEU A 648 21.37 9.70 -10.23
C LEU A 648 21.66 10.29 -8.85
N ASP A 649 22.34 9.54 -7.97
CA ASP A 649 22.79 10.00 -6.66
C ASP A 649 23.92 11.05 -6.75
N HIS A 650 24.43 11.35 -7.95
CA HIS A 650 25.35 12.45 -8.24
C HIS A 650 24.65 13.66 -8.90
N ILE A 651 23.32 13.67 -8.91
CA ILE A 651 22.51 14.75 -9.47
C ILE A 651 21.71 15.40 -8.34
N LEU A 652 21.96 16.69 -8.12
CA LEU A 652 21.14 17.54 -7.24
C LEU A 652 20.09 18.25 -8.09
N VAL A 653 18.82 18.02 -7.79
CA VAL A 653 17.69 18.71 -8.41
C VAL A 653 17.08 19.72 -7.44
N ALA A 654 16.67 20.87 -7.96
CA ALA A 654 15.93 21.88 -7.21
C ALA A 654 14.60 22.17 -7.88
N GLY A 655 13.52 22.24 -7.09
CA GLY A 655 12.19 22.62 -7.56
C GLY A 655 11.32 23.21 -6.45
N GLY A 656 10.12 23.65 -6.83
CA GLY A 656 9.19 24.36 -5.95
C GLY A 656 7.72 24.20 -6.31
N SER A 657 7.39 23.37 -7.31
CA SER A 657 6.02 23.10 -7.78
C SER A 657 5.78 21.60 -7.94
N GLY A 658 4.53 21.14 -7.99
CA GLY A 658 4.20 19.72 -8.20
C GLY A 658 4.71 19.17 -9.53
N ALA A 659 4.89 20.05 -10.52
CA ALA A 659 5.50 19.69 -11.81
C ALA A 659 6.96 19.22 -11.69
N ASP A 660 7.61 19.49 -10.54
CA ASP A 660 8.99 19.14 -10.23
C ASP A 660 9.12 17.81 -9.47
N GLU A 661 8.01 17.25 -9.00
CA GLU A 661 7.98 16.09 -8.10
C GLU A 661 8.70 14.88 -8.69
N ASP A 662 8.47 14.61 -9.98
CA ASP A 662 8.99 13.43 -10.68
C ASP A 662 10.52 13.42 -10.86
N MET A 663 11.15 14.60 -10.88
CA MET A 663 12.61 14.72 -10.91
C MET A 663 13.24 14.61 -9.52
N MET A 664 12.45 14.78 -8.45
CA MET A 664 12.90 14.69 -7.05
C MET A 664 12.83 13.27 -6.49
N ARG A 665 11.81 12.49 -6.90
CA ARG A 665 11.62 11.10 -6.48
C ARG A 665 12.74 10.18 -6.98
N GLY A 666 12.97 9.06 -6.29
CA GLY A 666 13.95 8.04 -6.67
C GLY A 666 15.36 8.30 -6.13
N ASN A 667 16.38 8.04 -6.94
CA ASN A 667 17.78 8.07 -6.49
C ASN A 667 18.45 9.45 -6.50
N THR A 668 17.81 10.47 -7.06
CA THR A 668 18.33 11.85 -7.09
C THR A 668 18.47 12.44 -5.69
N LEU A 669 19.43 13.34 -5.50
CA LEU A 669 19.41 14.25 -4.36
C LEU A 669 18.51 15.43 -4.73
N ALA A 670 17.62 15.84 -3.84
CA ALA A 670 16.64 16.87 -4.16
C ALA A 670 16.57 17.96 -3.10
N VAL A 671 16.18 19.16 -3.53
CA VAL A 671 15.81 20.25 -2.65
C VAL A 671 14.46 20.85 -3.05
N VAL A 672 13.58 20.97 -2.06
CA VAL A 672 12.36 21.78 -2.14
C VAL A 672 12.64 23.12 -1.48
N VAL A 673 12.59 24.21 -2.26
CA VAL A 673 12.85 25.57 -1.73
C VAL A 673 11.68 26.08 -0.89
N ALA A 674 11.94 26.98 0.06
CA ALA A 674 10.93 27.41 1.05
C ALA A 674 9.71 28.14 0.46
N ASN A 675 9.85 28.75 -0.73
CA ASN A 675 8.76 29.44 -1.43
C ASN A 675 7.92 28.51 -2.31
N ARG A 676 7.87 27.22 -1.96
CA ARG A 676 7.06 26.21 -2.65
C ARG A 676 5.57 26.54 -2.62
N HIS A 677 4.83 25.97 -3.56
CA HIS A 677 3.37 25.97 -3.52
C HIS A 677 2.89 24.83 -2.60
N ASP A 678 2.29 25.16 -1.44
CA ASP A 678 2.08 24.21 -0.34
C ASP A 678 1.13 23.03 -0.67
N GLU A 679 0.24 23.16 -1.66
CA GLU A 679 -0.68 22.08 -2.08
C GLU A 679 -0.03 21.00 -2.97
N GLU A 680 1.03 21.31 -3.72
CA GLU A 680 1.47 20.47 -4.84
C GLU A 680 2.64 19.51 -4.52
N LEU A 681 3.30 19.65 -3.36
CA LEU A 681 4.46 18.83 -2.94
C LEU A 681 4.29 18.21 -1.54
N SER A 682 3.06 18.21 -1.02
CA SER A 682 2.72 17.68 0.31
C SER A 682 3.01 16.18 0.47
N ASN A 683 3.02 15.42 -0.63
CA ASN A 683 3.31 13.98 -0.65
C ASN A 683 4.81 13.62 -0.64
N LEU A 684 5.72 14.60 -0.61
CA LEU A 684 7.18 14.37 -0.61
C LEU A 684 7.81 14.38 0.80
N THR A 685 7.01 14.55 1.86
CA THR A 685 7.47 15.00 3.19
C THR A 685 8.41 14.04 3.94
N GLU A 686 8.59 12.80 3.50
CA GLU A 686 9.30 11.76 4.27
C GLU A 686 10.32 10.93 3.46
N MET A 687 10.90 11.50 2.40
CA MET A 687 11.96 10.81 1.64
C MET A 687 13.37 11.22 2.12
N ASP A 688 14.19 10.25 2.51
CA ASP A 688 15.57 10.42 3.02
C ASP A 688 16.48 11.32 2.13
N ARG A 689 16.18 11.40 0.84
CA ARG A 689 16.97 12.09 -0.20
C ARG A 689 16.48 13.49 -0.56
N ILE A 690 15.42 13.98 0.08
CA ILE A 690 14.81 15.29 -0.21
C ILE A 690 15.06 16.24 0.95
N TYR A 691 15.80 17.32 0.67
CA TYR A 691 16.04 18.38 1.63
C TYR A 691 14.98 19.48 1.50
N PHE A 692 14.26 19.76 2.59
CA PHE A 692 13.35 20.89 2.67
C PHE A 692 14.10 22.13 3.17
N ALA A 693 14.47 23.01 2.24
CA ALA A 693 15.23 24.21 2.56
C ALA A 693 14.41 25.22 3.37
N ARG A 694 15.09 25.94 4.27
CA ARG A 694 14.48 27.06 5.02
C ARG A 694 14.49 28.35 4.21
N GLN A 695 15.37 28.44 3.22
CA GLN A 695 15.52 29.59 2.35
C GLN A 695 14.76 29.44 1.03
N SER A 696 14.34 30.58 0.49
CA SER A 696 13.64 30.66 -0.79
C SER A 696 14.60 30.80 -1.97
N TYR A 697 14.12 30.46 -3.15
CA TYR A 697 14.78 30.67 -4.44
C TYR A 697 16.22 30.09 -4.49
N ALA A 698 17.12 30.73 -5.24
CA ALA A 698 18.54 30.35 -5.33
C ALA A 698 19.23 30.16 -3.97
N ARG A 699 18.78 30.85 -2.91
CA ARG A 699 19.35 30.71 -1.56
C ARG A 699 19.05 29.33 -0.96
N GLY A 700 17.86 28.77 -1.20
CA GLY A 700 17.52 27.41 -0.80
C GLY A 700 18.34 26.36 -1.53
N ILE A 701 18.68 26.60 -2.80
CA ILE A 701 19.58 25.71 -3.57
C ILE A 701 20.98 25.71 -2.95
N LEU A 702 21.50 26.88 -2.59
CA LEU A 702 22.80 27.02 -1.93
C LEU A 702 22.82 26.30 -0.56
N GLU A 703 21.73 26.42 0.21
CA GLU A 703 21.55 25.71 1.49
C GLU A 703 21.63 24.19 1.31
N ALA A 704 21.00 23.64 0.27
CA ALA A 704 21.07 22.20 -0.04
C ALA A 704 22.46 21.75 -0.50
N ILE A 705 23.14 22.55 -1.31
CA ILE A 705 24.52 22.26 -1.75
C ILE A 705 25.44 22.15 -0.52
N GLU A 706 25.25 23.00 0.48
CA GLU A 706 25.98 22.94 1.76
C GLU A 706 25.56 21.73 2.60
N HIS A 707 24.25 21.49 2.74
CA HIS A 707 23.69 20.37 3.51
C HIS A 707 24.27 19.02 3.06
N TYR A 708 24.25 18.75 1.76
CA TYR A 708 24.80 17.52 1.18
C TYR A 708 26.31 17.54 1.00
N ASP A 709 27.00 18.64 1.33
CA ASP A 709 28.40 18.87 0.92
C ASP A 709 28.61 18.51 -0.56
N PHE A 710 27.65 18.91 -1.42
CA PHE A 710 27.47 18.35 -2.76
C PHE A 710 28.65 18.65 -3.70
N LEU A 711 29.45 19.66 -3.40
CA LEU A 711 30.67 20.01 -4.15
C LEU A 711 31.97 19.54 -3.46
N GLY A 712 31.88 19.06 -2.22
CA GLY A 712 32.98 18.45 -1.45
C GLY A 712 32.90 16.94 -1.43
N GLU A 713 32.69 16.33 -0.26
CA GLU A 713 32.63 14.86 -0.09
C GLU A 713 31.33 14.23 -0.59
N MET A 714 30.28 15.02 -0.86
CA MET A 714 28.93 14.55 -1.22
C MET A 714 28.40 13.57 -0.18
N ARG A 715 27.97 14.11 0.96
CA ARG A 715 27.30 13.37 2.03
C ARG A 715 25.98 12.84 1.50
N ARG A 716 25.96 11.53 1.27
CA ARG A 716 24.73 10.80 0.98
C ARG A 716 23.93 10.73 2.27
N PRO A 717 22.60 10.87 2.24
CA PRO A 717 21.80 10.34 3.33
C PRO A 717 22.08 8.84 3.36
N GLU A 718 22.90 8.39 4.30
CA GLU A 718 22.77 7.02 4.77
C GLU A 718 21.36 6.90 5.38
N PRO A 719 20.76 5.69 5.40
CA PRO A 719 19.78 5.41 6.45
C PRO A 719 20.33 6.00 7.74
N LEU A 720 19.53 6.71 8.53
CA LEU A 720 19.91 6.86 9.92
C LEU A 720 20.28 5.44 10.36
N PRO A 721 21.54 5.17 10.78
CA PRO A 721 21.86 3.84 11.25
C PRO A 721 20.80 3.51 12.30
N PRO A 722 20.29 2.27 12.36
CA PRO A 722 19.60 1.85 13.57
C PRO A 722 20.53 2.27 14.69
N GLU A 723 19.99 3.08 15.61
CA GLU A 723 20.77 3.49 16.77
C GLU A 723 21.49 2.25 17.28
N PRO A 724 22.81 2.33 17.49
CA PRO A 724 23.59 1.14 17.75
C PRO A 724 22.87 0.35 18.83
N GLU A 725 22.44 -0.88 18.50
CA GLU A 725 21.96 -1.82 19.51
C GLU A 725 22.94 -1.72 20.66
N PRO A 726 22.46 -1.56 21.92
CA PRO A 726 23.37 -1.46 23.04
C PRO A 726 24.24 -2.71 22.99
N GLN A 727 25.50 -2.53 22.59
CA GLN A 727 26.52 -3.55 22.70
C GLN A 727 26.37 -4.07 24.12
N ALA A 728 26.14 -5.38 24.26
CA ALA A 728 26.15 -6.02 25.57
C ALA A 728 27.40 -5.51 26.27
N ALA A 729 27.18 -4.62 27.26
CA ALA A 729 28.24 -3.84 27.83
C ALA A 729 29.31 -4.84 28.27
N GLY A 730 30.49 -4.74 27.67
CA GLY A 730 31.68 -5.24 28.34
C GLY A 730 31.63 -4.67 29.75
N PRO A 731 31.92 -5.45 30.80
CA PRO A 731 31.81 -4.99 32.17
C PRO A 731 32.81 -3.84 32.38
N GLY A 732 32.39 -2.60 32.14
CA GLY A 732 33.30 -1.46 32.06
C GLY A 732 32.73 -0.12 31.62
N ASP A 733 31.73 -0.05 30.74
CA ASP A 733 31.23 1.26 30.27
C ASP A 733 29.95 1.70 30.99
N VAL A 734 30.02 2.87 31.61
CA VAL A 734 28.93 3.50 32.36
C VAL A 734 27.82 3.91 31.38
N PRO A 735 26.57 3.43 31.55
CA PRO A 735 25.48 3.78 30.64
C PRO A 735 25.16 5.29 30.67
N PRO A 736 24.71 5.88 29.55
CA PRO A 736 24.28 7.27 29.52
C PRO A 736 23.14 7.50 30.53
N ALA A 737 23.10 8.69 31.12
CA ALA A 737 22.10 9.04 32.12
C ALA A 737 20.71 9.03 31.48
N GLU A 738 19.88 8.09 31.93
CA GLU A 738 18.53 7.87 31.42
C GLU A 738 17.62 9.07 31.69
N LYS A 739 16.85 9.48 30.66
CA LYS A 739 15.89 10.58 30.71
C LYS A 739 14.48 10.07 30.42
N LEU A 740 13.47 10.74 30.99
CA LEU A 740 12.06 10.39 30.83
C LEU A 740 11.25 11.65 30.52
N PHE A 741 10.39 11.59 29.53
CA PHE A 741 9.32 12.55 29.31
C PHE A 741 7.99 11.91 29.67
N LEU A 742 7.50 12.23 30.87
CA LEU A 742 6.24 11.69 31.39
C LEU A 742 5.08 12.62 31.01
N CYS A 743 4.17 12.10 30.21
CA CYS A 743 2.92 12.73 29.83
C CYS A 743 1.76 12.04 30.55
N THR A 744 0.87 12.78 31.19
CA THR A 744 -0.28 12.17 31.89
C THR A 744 -1.54 13.00 31.76
N ASP A 745 -2.69 12.34 31.55
CA ASP A 745 -3.98 12.97 31.80
C ASP A 745 -4.16 13.23 33.31
N LEU A 746 -5.06 14.15 33.63
CA LEU A 746 -5.39 14.58 34.98
C LEU A 746 -6.63 13.86 35.50
N ASP A 747 -7.79 14.12 34.90
CA ASP A 747 -9.07 13.64 35.41
C ASP A 747 -9.09 12.12 35.38
N ARG A 748 -9.40 11.50 36.52
CA ARG A 748 -9.43 10.03 36.71
C ARG A 748 -8.16 9.26 36.31
N THR A 749 -7.08 9.94 35.93
CA THR A 749 -5.76 9.35 35.68
C THR A 749 -4.75 9.73 36.76
N LEU A 750 -4.61 11.02 37.10
CA LEU A 750 -3.78 11.45 38.23
C LEU A 750 -4.67 11.91 39.41
N LEU A 751 -5.79 12.56 39.11
CA LEU A 751 -6.75 13.06 40.09
C LEU A 751 -7.71 11.94 40.51
N PRO A 752 -7.86 11.67 41.83
CA PRO A 752 -8.78 10.66 42.32
C PRO A 752 -10.20 11.21 42.45
N ASN A 753 -10.74 11.76 41.36
CA ASN A 753 -12.11 12.25 41.29
C ASN A 753 -13.10 11.20 40.74
N GLY A 754 -12.68 9.93 40.70
CA GLY A 754 -13.51 8.76 40.41
C GLY A 754 -13.97 8.01 41.68
N PRO A 755 -14.79 6.95 41.53
CA PRO A 755 -15.32 6.19 42.65
C PRO A 755 -14.31 5.23 43.32
N GLN A 756 -13.19 4.92 42.66
CA GLN A 756 -12.16 4.03 43.18
C GLN A 756 -11.26 4.77 44.19
N PRO A 757 -10.70 4.08 45.21
CA PRO A 757 -9.79 4.71 46.17
C PRO A 757 -8.38 4.89 45.59
N GLU A 758 -7.73 6.02 45.92
CA GLU A 758 -6.30 6.26 45.67
C GLU A 758 -5.43 5.54 46.70
N SER A 759 -4.26 5.03 46.29
CA SER A 759 -3.29 4.49 47.25
C SER A 759 -2.67 5.64 48.07
N PRO A 760 -2.57 5.53 49.42
CA PRO A 760 -2.09 6.64 50.25
C PRO A 760 -0.71 7.21 49.89
N GLN A 761 0.18 6.39 49.30
CA GLN A 761 1.54 6.78 48.91
C GLN A 761 1.67 7.15 47.42
N ALA A 762 0.60 7.08 46.63
CA ALA A 762 0.66 7.27 45.18
C ALA A 762 1.22 8.63 44.79
N ARG A 763 0.73 9.70 45.44
CA ARG A 763 1.19 11.08 45.17
C ARG A 763 2.62 11.32 45.62
N ASP A 764 3.04 10.71 46.73
CA ASP A 764 4.42 10.83 47.21
C ASP A 764 5.40 10.20 46.21
N TYR A 765 5.09 9.01 45.70
CA TYR A 765 5.92 8.36 44.68
C TYR A 765 5.88 9.09 43.34
N PHE A 766 4.71 9.55 42.90
CA PHE A 766 4.59 10.36 41.69
C PHE A 766 5.41 11.65 41.81
N ALA A 767 5.33 12.36 42.94
CA ALA A 767 6.11 13.56 43.20
C ALA A 767 7.63 13.28 43.23
N ARG A 768 8.07 12.18 43.84
CA ARG A 768 9.50 11.78 43.81
C ARG A 768 9.98 11.50 42.40
N LEU A 769 9.18 10.77 41.61
CA LEU A 769 9.49 10.46 40.21
C LEU A 769 9.71 11.73 39.39
N VAL A 770 8.73 12.64 39.39
CA VAL A 770 8.74 13.81 38.49
C VAL A 770 9.69 14.93 38.95
N ASN A 771 10.09 14.94 40.22
CA ASN A 771 11.09 15.87 40.73
C ASN A 771 12.53 15.41 40.46
N HIS A 772 12.73 14.21 39.91
CA HIS A 772 14.06 13.74 39.53
C HIS A 772 14.61 14.57 38.35
N ALA A 773 15.90 14.92 38.38
CA ALA A 773 16.49 15.89 37.45
C ALA A 773 16.44 15.49 35.96
N ASN A 774 16.27 14.19 35.69
CA ASN A 774 16.18 13.63 34.34
C ASN A 774 14.75 13.42 33.85
N VAL A 775 13.73 13.77 34.65
CA VAL A 775 12.32 13.67 34.26
C VAL A 775 11.82 15.03 33.79
N ARG A 776 11.06 15.01 32.70
CA ARG A 776 10.24 16.14 32.24
C ARG A 776 8.78 15.74 32.37
N LEU A 777 7.97 16.62 32.95
CA LEU A 777 6.55 16.36 33.18
C LEU A 777 5.68 17.20 32.26
N ALA A 778 4.74 16.57 31.56
CA ALA A 778 3.65 17.23 30.85
C ALA A 778 2.28 16.75 31.35
N TYR A 779 1.40 17.69 31.69
CA TYR A 779 -0.02 17.39 31.90
C TYR A 779 -0.77 17.50 30.58
N VAL A 780 -1.56 16.49 30.24
CA VAL A 780 -2.27 16.36 28.95
C VAL A 780 -3.76 16.28 29.18
N SER A 781 -4.43 17.43 29.25
CA SER A 781 -5.80 17.53 29.73
C SER A 781 -6.76 18.17 28.73
N GLY A 782 -8.02 17.74 28.77
CA GLY A 782 -9.13 18.45 28.11
C GLY A 782 -9.51 19.77 28.80
N ARG A 783 -9.00 20.03 30.02
CA ARG A 783 -9.22 21.26 30.78
C ARG A 783 -8.58 22.47 30.10
N HIS A 784 -9.17 23.64 30.33
CA HIS A 784 -8.53 24.93 30.04
C HIS A 784 -7.40 25.19 31.06
N HIS A 785 -6.36 25.96 30.68
CA HIS A 785 -5.15 26.12 31.50
C HIS A 785 -5.39 26.64 32.93
N GLU A 786 -6.39 27.50 33.14
CA GLU A 786 -6.79 27.99 34.47
C GLU A 786 -7.28 26.85 35.38
N LEU A 787 -8.09 25.93 34.84
CA LEU A 787 -8.60 24.76 35.57
C LEU A 787 -7.52 23.71 35.83
N VAL A 788 -6.48 23.66 34.99
CA VAL A 788 -5.27 22.87 35.27
C VAL A 788 -4.50 23.50 36.42
N SER A 789 -4.35 24.84 36.42
CA SER A 789 -3.67 25.58 37.48
C SER A 789 -4.40 25.46 38.83
N GLU A 790 -5.73 25.51 38.83
CA GLU A 790 -6.57 25.28 40.01
C GLU A 790 -6.41 23.85 40.53
N ALA A 791 -6.43 22.84 39.64
CA ALA A 791 -6.24 21.45 40.03
C ALA A 791 -4.86 21.20 40.66
N ILE A 792 -3.81 21.84 40.14
CA ILE A 792 -2.46 21.78 40.73
C ILE A 792 -2.47 22.27 42.18
N GLN A 793 -3.18 23.36 42.47
CA GLN A 793 -3.27 23.92 43.82
C GLN A 793 -4.20 23.11 44.73
N GLU A 794 -5.37 22.70 44.23
CA GLU A 794 -6.37 21.97 45.00
C GLU A 794 -5.88 20.60 45.45
N TYR A 795 -5.17 19.89 44.56
CA TYR A 795 -4.70 18.53 44.80
C TYR A 795 -3.23 18.43 45.23
N ASP A 796 -2.56 19.57 45.43
CA ASP A 796 -1.13 19.68 45.80
C ASP A 796 -0.22 18.89 44.85
N LEU A 797 -0.41 19.08 43.54
CA LEU A 797 0.35 18.37 42.51
C LEU A 797 1.69 19.06 42.21
N PRO A 798 2.71 18.30 41.75
CA PRO A 798 3.92 18.88 41.18
C PRO A 798 3.61 19.84 40.03
N VAL A 799 4.36 20.93 39.93
CA VAL A 799 4.25 21.86 38.80
C VAL A 799 4.89 21.20 37.58
N PRO A 800 4.18 21.05 36.44
CA PRO A 800 4.74 20.40 35.28
C PRO A 800 5.76 21.31 34.56
N ASP A 801 6.60 20.73 33.69
CA ASP A 801 7.39 21.53 32.75
C ASP A 801 6.49 22.09 31.64
N TYR A 802 5.52 21.29 31.19
CA TYR A 802 4.59 21.63 30.11
C TYR A 802 3.13 21.27 30.45
N ALA A 803 2.19 21.95 29.83
CA ALA A 803 0.77 21.59 29.90
C ALA A 803 0.16 21.66 28.50
N ILE A 804 -0.34 20.52 28.03
CA ILE A 804 -1.20 20.41 26.85
C ILE A 804 -2.64 20.54 27.34
N THR A 805 -3.34 21.56 26.87
CA THR A 805 -4.69 21.92 27.35
C THR A 805 -5.68 21.93 26.19
N ASP A 806 -6.97 22.03 26.52
CA ASP A 806 -8.05 22.15 25.54
C ASP A 806 -8.00 21.06 24.45
N VAL A 807 -7.79 19.81 24.90
CA VAL A 807 -7.79 18.58 24.07
C VAL A 807 -6.63 18.50 23.06
N GLY A 808 -5.59 19.32 23.23
CA GLY A 808 -4.41 19.34 22.35
C GLY A 808 -4.26 20.62 21.54
N THR A 809 -5.21 21.55 21.63
CA THR A 809 -5.16 22.80 20.84
C THR A 809 -4.23 23.87 21.42
N LYS A 810 -3.81 23.74 22.68
CA LYS A 810 -2.92 24.70 23.34
C LYS A 810 -1.82 23.97 24.11
N ILE A 811 -0.61 24.52 24.06
CA ILE A 811 0.55 24.02 24.79
C ILE A 811 1.20 25.17 25.55
N TYR A 812 1.47 24.96 26.82
CA TYR A 812 2.12 25.94 27.71
C TYR A 812 3.42 25.37 28.29
N GLU A 813 4.44 26.22 28.41
CA GLU A 813 5.61 25.98 29.27
C GLU A 813 5.33 26.59 30.66
N CYS A 814 5.53 25.81 31.73
CA CYS A 814 4.94 26.07 33.05
C CYS A 814 5.93 26.43 34.18
N ARG A 815 7.24 26.61 33.89
CA ARG A 815 8.29 26.70 34.93
C ARG A 815 8.30 27.94 35.83
N LYS A 816 7.92 29.12 35.34
CA LYS A 816 7.91 30.38 36.13
C LYS A 816 6.68 31.24 35.86
N ASP A 817 6.35 31.38 34.57
CA ASP A 817 5.11 31.94 34.07
C ASP A 817 4.55 30.95 33.04
N TRP A 818 3.23 30.82 32.95
CA TRP A 818 2.60 30.03 31.88
C TRP A 818 2.79 30.76 30.55
N ARG A 819 3.60 30.18 29.66
CA ARG A 819 3.90 30.77 28.34
C ARG A 819 3.44 29.84 27.25
N GLU A 820 2.61 30.35 26.36
CA GLU A 820 2.10 29.59 25.23
C GLU A 820 3.21 29.29 24.21
N VAL A 821 3.28 28.04 23.74
CA VAL A 821 4.20 27.58 22.71
C VAL A 821 3.64 27.92 21.33
N LYS A 822 3.96 29.12 20.84
CA LYS A 822 3.42 29.67 19.58
C LYS A 822 3.70 28.84 18.32
N ASP A 823 4.78 28.08 18.33
CA ASP A 823 5.15 27.20 17.21
C ASP A 823 4.09 26.10 17.01
N TRP A 824 3.48 25.63 18.11
CA TRP A 824 2.37 24.67 18.04
C TRP A 824 1.12 25.30 17.44
N GLU A 825 0.77 26.51 17.86
CA GLU A 825 -0.37 27.25 17.30
C GLU A 825 -0.21 27.47 15.78
N THR A 826 1.02 27.78 15.34
CA THR A 826 1.34 27.93 13.91
C THR A 826 1.23 26.60 13.15
N THR A 827 1.49 25.48 13.82
CA THR A 827 1.42 24.13 13.24
C THR A 827 -0.04 23.77 12.97
N ILE A 828 -0.92 23.87 13.98
CA ILE A 828 -2.33 23.49 13.85
C ILE A 828 -3.18 24.53 13.09
N ALA A 829 -2.74 25.79 13.02
CA ALA A 829 -3.44 26.83 12.25
C ALA A 829 -3.51 26.54 10.74
N ARG A 830 -2.60 25.69 10.23
CA ARG A 830 -2.57 25.29 8.82
C ARG A 830 -3.81 24.51 8.42
N ASP A 831 -4.29 23.65 9.30
CA ASP A 831 -5.49 22.84 9.04
C ASP A 831 -6.73 23.72 8.84
N TRP A 832 -6.74 24.93 9.40
CA TRP A 832 -7.84 25.89 9.22
C TRP A 832 -7.53 26.95 8.16
N GLY A 833 -6.49 26.79 7.33
CA GLY A 833 -6.11 27.77 6.31
C GLY A 833 -5.77 29.15 6.90
N GLY A 834 -5.24 29.19 8.13
CA GLY A 834 -4.97 30.42 8.88
C GLY A 834 -6.24 31.15 9.39
N ARG A 835 -7.40 30.49 9.37
CA ARG A 835 -8.65 31.00 9.98
C ARG A 835 -8.74 30.61 11.45
N ASN A 836 -9.67 31.22 12.17
CA ASN A 836 -9.89 31.02 13.60
C ASN A 836 -11.35 30.63 13.91
N ALA A 837 -11.63 30.34 15.18
CA ALA A 837 -12.95 29.88 15.63
C ALA A 837 -14.08 30.87 15.30
N ASP A 838 -13.81 32.18 15.30
CA ASP A 838 -14.80 33.21 14.95
C ASP A 838 -15.24 33.12 13.48
N PHE A 839 -14.30 32.84 12.57
CA PHE A 839 -14.61 32.62 11.16
C PHE A 839 -15.50 31.39 10.98
N LEU A 840 -15.14 30.28 11.63
CA LEU A 840 -15.92 29.04 11.58
C LEU A 840 -17.30 29.22 12.20
N ALA A 841 -17.42 29.99 13.29
CA ALA A 841 -18.69 30.27 13.93
C ALA A 841 -19.68 30.96 12.97
N GLY A 842 -19.18 31.87 12.12
CA GLY A 842 -19.96 32.53 11.07
C GLY A 842 -20.43 31.57 9.97
N LEU A 843 -19.72 30.47 9.72
CA LEU A 843 -20.14 29.46 8.74
C LEU A 843 -21.35 28.66 9.23
N PHE A 844 -21.53 28.52 10.55
CA PHE A 844 -22.52 27.63 11.14
C PHE A 844 -23.70 28.36 11.80
N GLU A 845 -23.76 29.69 11.68
CA GLU A 845 -24.79 30.53 12.33
C GLU A 845 -26.22 30.15 11.89
N ASP A 846 -26.39 29.61 10.68
CA ASP A 846 -27.68 29.19 10.13
C ASP A 846 -28.13 27.78 10.57
N ILE A 847 -27.28 27.03 11.28
CA ILE A 847 -27.62 25.70 11.80
C ILE A 847 -28.34 25.83 13.14
N SER A 848 -29.67 25.82 13.11
CA SER A 848 -30.52 26.10 14.29
C SER A 848 -30.37 25.12 15.46
N SER A 849 -29.82 23.92 15.23
CA SER A 849 -29.56 22.91 16.25
C SER A 849 -28.24 23.11 17.01
N LEU A 850 -27.41 24.07 16.61
CA LEU A 850 -26.14 24.41 17.28
C LEU A 850 -26.30 25.64 18.17
N ARG A 851 -25.95 25.51 19.44
CA ARG A 851 -25.92 26.63 20.40
C ARG A 851 -24.51 26.81 20.95
N LEU A 852 -23.85 27.92 20.62
CA LEU A 852 -22.46 28.18 21.00
C LEU A 852 -22.25 28.06 22.53
N GLN A 853 -21.18 27.38 22.95
CA GLN A 853 -20.79 27.33 24.36
C GLN A 853 -20.18 28.66 24.82
N GLY A 854 -20.13 28.89 26.13
CA GLY A 854 -19.61 30.16 26.70
C GLY A 854 -18.13 30.45 26.36
N PRO A 855 -17.67 31.70 26.49
CA PRO A 855 -16.34 32.12 26.05
C PRO A 855 -15.17 31.32 26.65
N SER A 856 -15.31 30.80 27.87
CA SER A 856 -14.29 29.97 28.53
C SER A 856 -14.13 28.56 27.94
N LYS A 857 -14.97 28.18 26.95
CA LYS A 857 -14.90 26.92 26.22
C LYS A 857 -14.42 27.09 24.77
N GLN A 858 -14.17 28.33 24.36
CA GLN A 858 -13.68 28.67 23.02
C GLN A 858 -12.20 29.06 23.10
N ASN A 859 -11.44 28.80 22.05
CA ASN A 859 -10.11 29.42 21.87
C ASN A 859 -9.85 29.69 20.38
N THR A 860 -8.68 30.23 20.02
CA THR A 860 -8.33 30.57 18.62
C THR A 860 -8.61 29.41 17.64
N HIS A 861 -8.32 28.18 18.06
CA HIS A 861 -8.38 26.96 17.26
C HIS A 861 -9.28 25.90 17.91
N LYS A 862 -10.34 26.33 18.61
CA LYS A 862 -11.36 25.46 19.20
C LYS A 862 -12.71 26.15 19.16
N LEU A 863 -13.67 25.50 18.50
CA LEU A 863 -15.04 25.97 18.40
C LEU A 863 -16.01 24.93 18.97
N SER A 864 -16.69 25.29 20.07
CA SER A 864 -17.51 24.37 20.86
C SER A 864 -18.99 24.75 20.88
N TYR A 865 -19.88 23.78 20.65
CA TYR A 865 -21.34 23.93 20.64
C TYR A 865 -22.03 22.98 21.63
N TYR A 866 -23.18 23.42 22.16
CA TYR A 866 -24.23 22.57 22.70
C TYR A 866 -25.16 22.14 21.55
N VAL A 867 -25.58 20.88 21.56
CA VAL A 867 -26.50 20.31 20.58
C VAL A 867 -27.64 19.58 21.30
N ASP A 868 -28.87 19.77 20.83
CA ASP A 868 -30.05 19.12 21.39
C ASP A 868 -30.00 17.59 21.20
N LEU A 869 -30.39 16.82 22.23
CA LEU A 869 -30.35 15.34 22.19
C LEU A 869 -31.20 14.70 21.08
N GLY A 870 -32.23 15.39 20.60
CA GLY A 870 -33.10 14.94 19.51
C GLY A 870 -32.66 15.36 18.12
N ALA A 871 -31.55 16.09 17.99
CA ALA A 871 -31.04 16.53 16.70
C ALA A 871 -30.31 15.39 15.96
N ASP A 872 -30.47 15.34 14.63
CA ASP A 872 -29.82 14.35 13.79
C ASP A 872 -28.32 14.67 13.63
N GLN A 873 -27.50 13.86 14.30
CA GLN A 873 -26.04 14.03 14.31
C GLN A 873 -25.43 13.85 12.91
N ALA A 874 -25.91 12.90 12.12
CA ALA A 874 -25.37 12.65 10.79
C ALA A 874 -25.68 13.82 9.83
N ALA A 875 -26.87 14.42 9.97
CA ALA A 875 -27.23 15.62 9.22
C ALA A 875 -26.38 16.83 9.60
N ILE A 876 -26.10 17.02 10.90
CA ILE A 876 -25.22 18.10 11.39
C ILE A 876 -23.79 17.91 10.89
N ASP A 877 -23.23 16.71 11.03
CA ASP A 877 -21.89 16.38 10.55
C ASP A 877 -21.75 16.65 9.06
N THR A 878 -22.70 16.18 8.26
CA THR A 878 -22.72 16.40 6.80
C THR A 878 -22.75 17.90 6.48
N ALA A 879 -23.59 18.66 7.18
CA ALA A 879 -23.76 20.09 6.95
C ALA A 879 -22.53 20.92 7.36
N ILE A 880 -21.87 20.54 8.46
CA ILE A 880 -20.62 21.18 8.90
C ILE A 880 -19.47 20.81 7.95
N ARG A 881 -19.26 19.52 7.67
CA ARG A 881 -18.19 19.05 6.79
C ARG A 881 -18.29 19.63 5.38
N SER A 882 -19.50 19.72 4.82
CA SER A 882 -19.72 20.36 3.50
C SER A 882 -19.33 21.85 3.48
N ARG A 883 -19.52 22.59 4.58
CA ARG A 883 -19.13 24.00 4.69
C ARG A 883 -17.63 24.14 4.89
N LEU A 884 -17.04 23.31 5.75
CA LEU A 884 -15.60 23.27 5.99
C LEU A 884 -14.83 22.96 4.70
N HIS A 885 -15.26 21.95 3.95
CA HIS A 885 -14.66 21.58 2.66
C HIS A 885 -14.74 22.69 1.62
N ARG A 886 -15.81 23.49 1.60
CA ARG A 886 -15.93 24.64 0.68
C ARG A 886 -14.94 25.76 0.96
N HIS A 887 -14.38 25.79 2.16
CA HIS A 887 -13.42 26.81 2.60
C HIS A 887 -12.03 26.23 2.85
N ASP A 888 -11.78 24.99 2.42
CA ASP A 888 -10.53 24.26 2.62
C ASP A 888 -10.08 24.23 4.09
N ILE A 889 -11.05 23.97 4.98
CA ILE A 889 -10.78 23.81 6.42
C ILE A 889 -10.81 22.32 6.75
N HIS A 890 -9.67 21.80 7.16
CA HIS A 890 -9.50 20.46 7.71
C HIS A 890 -9.77 20.50 9.22
N ALA A 891 -10.88 19.89 9.65
CA ALA A 891 -11.24 19.86 11.05
C ALA A 891 -11.73 18.48 11.50
N SER A 892 -11.44 18.16 12.75
CA SER A 892 -11.99 17.02 13.48
C SER A 892 -13.24 17.47 14.23
N LEU A 893 -14.33 16.70 14.10
CA LEU A 893 -15.59 16.91 14.83
C LEU A 893 -15.64 15.90 15.97
N ILE A 894 -15.48 16.36 17.21
CA ILE A 894 -15.47 15.53 18.41
C ILE A 894 -16.80 15.67 19.12
N TRP A 895 -17.53 14.57 19.22
CA TRP A 895 -18.81 14.50 19.91
C TRP A 895 -18.62 13.94 21.33
N SER A 896 -19.24 14.59 22.31
CA SER A 896 -19.36 14.07 23.67
C SER A 896 -20.75 14.35 24.24
N ALA A 897 -21.07 13.77 25.39
CA ALA A 897 -22.37 13.95 26.05
C ALA A 897 -22.16 14.44 27.49
N ASP A 898 -22.92 15.45 27.90
CA ASP A 898 -23.06 15.82 29.30
C ASP A 898 -24.37 15.21 29.82
N GLU A 899 -24.25 14.04 30.44
CA GLU A 899 -25.39 13.29 30.98
C GLU A 899 -26.13 14.03 32.09
N THR A 900 -25.43 14.91 32.81
CA THR A 900 -25.99 15.68 33.92
C THR A 900 -26.86 16.84 33.42
N ALA A 901 -26.41 17.49 32.34
CA ALA A 901 -27.10 18.60 31.71
C ALA A 901 -28.10 18.17 30.62
N GLY A 902 -28.07 16.89 30.21
CA GLY A 902 -28.97 16.34 29.20
C GLY A 902 -28.77 16.97 27.81
N VAL A 903 -27.52 17.23 27.43
CA VAL A 903 -27.14 17.85 26.14
C VAL A 903 -25.96 17.12 25.50
N ARG A 904 -25.86 17.17 24.16
CA ARG A 904 -24.64 16.77 23.44
C ARG A 904 -23.71 17.96 23.29
N LEU A 905 -22.42 17.68 23.28
CA LEU A 905 -21.36 18.65 23.05
C LEU A 905 -20.68 18.29 21.73
N LEU A 906 -20.37 19.31 20.94
CA LEU A 906 -19.60 19.20 19.71
C LEU A 906 -18.42 20.15 19.78
N ASP A 907 -17.21 19.62 19.69
CA ASP A 907 -15.98 20.38 19.53
C ASP A 907 -15.48 20.25 18.08
N ILE A 908 -15.19 21.39 17.46
CA ILE A 908 -14.60 21.47 16.12
C ILE A 908 -13.17 21.98 16.31
N LEU A 909 -12.20 21.13 15.99
CA LEU A 909 -10.77 21.36 16.20
C LEU A 909 -10.00 21.22 14.87
N PRO A 910 -8.81 21.82 14.70
CA PRO A 910 -7.88 21.45 13.65
C PRO A 910 -7.66 19.94 13.58
N ARG A 911 -7.54 19.38 12.37
CA ARG A 911 -7.40 17.93 12.18
C ARG A 911 -6.22 17.35 12.97
N GLY A 912 -5.07 18.02 12.96
CA GLY A 912 -3.84 17.65 13.65
C GLY A 912 -3.77 18.08 15.12
N ALA A 913 -4.80 18.73 15.68
CA ALA A 913 -4.81 19.15 17.08
C ALA A 913 -5.32 18.04 18.03
N THR A 914 -4.57 16.94 18.15
CA THR A 914 -4.89 15.83 19.04
C THR A 914 -3.92 15.73 20.23
N LYS A 915 -4.29 14.97 21.28
CA LYS A 915 -3.38 14.65 22.40
C LYS A 915 -2.07 14.01 21.89
N LEU A 916 -2.16 13.07 20.96
CA LEU A 916 -1.02 12.35 20.39
C LEU A 916 -0.06 13.30 19.65
N GLU A 917 -0.59 14.07 18.70
CA GLU A 917 0.19 15.02 17.88
C GLU A 917 0.88 16.09 18.75
N ALA A 918 0.18 16.59 19.78
CA ALA A 918 0.75 17.56 20.72
C ALA A 918 1.88 16.97 21.58
N ILE A 919 1.76 15.71 22.00
CA ILE A 919 2.82 14.98 22.73
C ILE A 919 4.03 14.78 21.82
N GLU A 920 3.82 14.27 20.60
CA GLU A 920 4.91 14.03 19.66
C GLU A 920 5.60 15.33 19.25
N PHE A 921 4.85 16.41 19.04
CA PHE A 921 5.40 17.74 18.78
C PHE A 921 6.33 18.19 19.93
N LEU A 922 5.89 18.05 21.18
CA LEU A 922 6.72 18.39 22.34
C LEU A 922 7.94 17.48 22.46
N ALA A 923 7.78 16.17 22.27
CA ALA A 923 8.88 15.21 22.33
C ALA A 923 9.97 15.57 21.30
N ARG A 924 9.59 15.80 20.03
CA ARG A 924 10.49 16.25 18.96
C ARG A 924 11.17 17.59 19.31
N ARG A 925 10.39 18.56 19.83
CA ARG A 925 10.93 19.88 20.23
C ARG A 925 11.97 19.78 21.35
N LEU A 926 11.78 18.84 22.27
CA LEU A 926 12.61 18.67 23.45
C LEU A 926 13.76 17.68 23.24
N GLY A 927 13.76 16.96 22.11
CA GLY A 927 14.78 15.95 21.77
C GLY A 927 14.64 14.67 22.58
N PHE A 928 13.41 14.25 22.86
CA PHE A 928 13.12 12.93 23.42
C PHE A 928 12.78 11.93 22.31
N GLU A 929 13.34 10.74 22.42
CA GLU A 929 12.99 9.60 21.57
C GLU A 929 11.69 8.95 22.05
N ARG A 930 10.97 8.23 21.17
CA ARG A 930 9.67 7.62 21.50
C ARG A 930 9.72 6.69 22.73
N ARG A 931 10.81 5.93 22.88
CA ARG A 931 11.04 5.04 24.04
C ARG A 931 11.27 5.78 25.37
N GLU A 932 11.60 7.06 25.31
CA GLU A 932 11.79 7.92 26.47
C GLU A 932 10.50 8.66 26.85
N VAL A 933 9.43 8.49 26.07
CA VAL A 933 8.11 9.10 26.33
C VAL A 933 7.19 8.05 26.90
N VAL A 934 6.63 8.34 28.08
CA VAL A 934 5.56 7.52 28.67
C VAL A 934 4.30 8.35 28.79
N PHE A 935 3.19 7.86 28.25
CA PHE A 935 1.88 8.45 28.39
C PHE A 935 1.02 7.67 29.40
N SER A 936 0.14 8.34 30.16
CA SER A 936 -0.82 7.69 31.04
C SER A 936 -2.22 8.29 30.88
N GLY A 937 -3.24 7.44 30.81
CA GLY A 937 -4.65 7.83 30.66
C GLY A 937 -5.62 6.80 31.24
N ASP A 938 -6.92 7.10 31.21
CA ASP A 938 -7.99 6.24 31.74
C ASP A 938 -9.24 6.16 30.86
N SER A 939 -9.32 6.96 29.79
CA SER A 939 -10.57 7.23 29.08
C SER A 939 -10.49 7.01 27.57
N GLY A 940 -11.66 6.97 26.92
CA GLY A 940 -11.75 6.74 25.47
C GLY A 940 -11.05 7.79 24.60
N ASN A 941 -10.85 9.02 25.11
CA ASN A 941 -10.16 10.08 24.36
C ASN A 941 -8.62 9.94 24.39
N ASP A 942 -8.12 9.01 25.21
CA ASP A 942 -6.71 8.66 25.35
C ASP A 942 -6.31 7.51 24.41
N LEU A 943 -7.30 6.77 23.88
CA LEU A 943 -7.11 5.61 23.01
C LEU A 943 -6.17 5.86 21.83
N PRO A 944 -6.23 7.00 21.11
CA PRO A 944 -5.29 7.26 20.02
C PRO A 944 -3.82 7.30 20.48
N VAL A 945 -3.54 7.79 21.70
CA VAL A 945 -2.19 7.76 22.26
C VAL A 945 -1.83 6.34 22.69
N MET A 946 -2.77 5.63 23.33
CA MET A 946 -2.60 4.25 23.81
C MET A 946 -2.39 3.22 22.69
N ALA A 947 -2.95 3.46 21.52
CA ALA A 947 -2.80 2.61 20.34
C ALA A 947 -1.63 3.03 19.43
N SER A 948 -0.84 4.03 19.84
CA SER A 948 0.34 4.51 19.13
C SER A 948 1.62 3.79 19.58
N SER A 949 2.74 4.10 18.93
CA SER A 949 4.07 3.60 19.32
C SER A 949 4.64 4.21 20.61
N ILE A 950 3.94 5.15 21.25
CA ILE A 950 4.32 5.72 22.55
C ILE A 950 3.99 4.72 23.65
N SER A 951 4.97 4.43 24.52
CA SER A 951 4.75 3.63 25.73
C SER A 951 3.63 4.23 26.57
N SER A 952 2.53 3.52 26.70
CA SER A 952 1.27 4.03 27.23
C SER A 952 0.77 3.17 28.38
N VAL A 953 0.23 3.82 29.40
CA VAL A 953 -0.25 3.20 30.62
C VAL A 953 -1.74 3.47 30.77
N LEU A 954 -2.53 2.40 30.83
CA LEU A 954 -3.93 2.48 31.23
C LEU A 954 -4.05 2.20 32.72
N VAL A 955 -4.45 3.21 33.50
CA VAL A 955 -4.58 3.08 34.97
C VAL A 955 -5.69 2.09 35.36
N ALA A 956 -5.56 1.45 36.53
CA ALA A 956 -6.43 0.33 36.91
C ALA A 956 -7.91 0.70 37.08
N ASN A 957 -8.21 1.98 37.34
CA ASN A 957 -9.57 2.50 37.48
C ASN A 957 -10.25 2.89 36.16
N ALA A 958 -9.61 2.64 35.02
CA ALA A 958 -10.23 2.76 33.71
C ALA A 958 -11.42 1.80 33.58
N PHE A 959 -12.45 2.20 32.83
CA PHE A 959 -13.61 1.35 32.59
C PHE A 959 -13.25 0.11 31.75
N ALA A 960 -14.00 -0.99 31.93
CA ALA A 960 -13.71 -2.25 31.26
C ALA A 960 -13.81 -2.12 29.73
N GLU A 961 -14.75 -1.31 29.25
CA GLU A 961 -14.95 -1.02 27.84
C GLU A 961 -13.76 -0.27 27.23
N VAL A 962 -13.19 0.69 27.96
CA VAL A 962 -11.98 1.43 27.53
C VAL A 962 -10.77 0.51 27.55
N ARG A 963 -10.65 -0.36 28.56
CA ARG A 963 -9.57 -1.35 28.64
C ARG A 963 -9.59 -2.32 27.47
N GLN A 964 -10.77 -2.83 27.11
CA GLN A 964 -10.91 -3.71 25.95
C GLN A 964 -10.59 -2.95 24.65
N ALA A 965 -11.15 -1.75 24.47
CA ALA A 965 -10.88 -0.94 23.28
C ALA A 965 -9.39 -0.57 23.13
N ALA A 966 -8.69 -0.29 24.23
CA ALA A 966 -7.26 0.00 24.21
C ALA A 966 -6.44 -1.22 23.74
N VAL A 967 -6.76 -2.41 24.26
CA VAL A 967 -6.10 -3.67 23.85
C VAL A 967 -6.39 -3.98 22.39
N ASP A 968 -7.65 -3.89 21.96
CA ASP A 968 -8.05 -4.20 20.59
C ASP A 968 -7.40 -3.23 19.59
N GLN A 969 -7.36 -1.93 19.90
CA GLN A 969 -6.72 -0.94 19.02
C GLN A 969 -5.20 -1.06 19.04
N ALA A 970 -4.57 -1.32 20.19
CA ALA A 970 -3.13 -1.57 20.25
C ALA A 970 -2.75 -2.84 19.46
N ARG A 971 -3.57 -3.89 19.52
CA ARG A 971 -3.42 -5.10 18.68
C ARG A 971 -3.55 -4.81 17.20
N ASN A 972 -4.60 -4.09 16.81
CA ASN A 972 -4.83 -3.77 15.40
C ASN A 972 -3.72 -2.87 14.82
N ASN A 973 -2.99 -2.15 15.67
CA ASN A 973 -1.90 -1.26 15.29
C ASN A 973 -0.50 -1.86 15.59
N ASP A 974 -0.40 -3.14 15.95
CA ASP A 974 0.85 -3.83 16.33
C ASP A 974 1.68 -3.11 17.42
N ASN A 975 1.00 -2.46 18.37
CA ASN A 975 1.59 -1.75 19.50
C ASN A 975 1.21 -2.38 20.87
N GLU A 976 0.84 -3.68 20.92
CA GLU A 976 0.49 -4.36 22.19
C GLU A 976 1.61 -4.31 23.23
N ASP A 977 2.88 -4.34 22.79
CA ASP A 977 4.08 -4.24 23.64
C ASP A 977 4.27 -2.83 24.23
N ARG A 978 3.61 -1.82 23.65
CA ARG A 978 3.64 -0.42 24.10
C ARG A 978 2.51 -0.08 25.05
N LEU A 979 1.51 -0.95 25.23
CA LEU A 979 0.40 -0.72 26.15
C LEU A 979 0.55 -1.53 27.43
N TYR A 980 0.65 -0.84 28.57
CA TYR A 980 0.66 -1.46 29.89
C TYR A 980 -0.66 -1.23 30.63
N LEU A 981 -1.27 -2.32 31.11
CA LEU A 981 -2.50 -2.28 31.91
C LEU A 981 -2.15 -2.37 33.39
N ALA A 982 -2.28 -1.27 34.12
CA ALA A 982 -1.99 -1.26 35.55
C ALA A 982 -2.92 -2.22 36.32
N SER A 983 -2.35 -2.90 37.30
CA SER A 983 -2.97 -4.01 38.03
C SER A 983 -2.74 -3.94 39.55
N GLY A 984 -1.83 -3.09 40.03
CA GLY A 984 -1.48 -2.95 41.45
C GLY A 984 -0.33 -3.84 41.91
N GLU A 985 0.55 -4.29 41.01
CA GLU A 985 1.63 -5.22 41.36
C GLU A 985 2.91 -4.50 41.86
N ALA A 986 3.03 -3.19 41.64
CA ALA A 986 4.21 -2.41 42.04
C ALA A 986 4.04 -1.70 43.39
N LEU A 987 5.10 -1.74 44.22
CA LEU A 987 5.26 -0.98 45.47
C LEU A 987 4.12 -1.16 46.49
N GLY A 988 3.33 -2.24 46.39
CA GLY A 988 2.19 -2.51 47.27
C GLY A 988 1.01 -1.55 47.09
N MET A 989 0.92 -0.87 45.94
CA MET A 989 -0.18 0.05 45.60
C MET A 989 -1.26 -0.65 44.76
N ASN A 990 -2.40 0.01 44.54
CA ASN A 990 -3.59 -0.58 43.90
C ASN A 990 -3.73 -0.30 42.40
N GLY A 991 -2.72 0.29 41.75
CA GLY A 991 -2.74 0.61 40.31
C GLY A 991 -3.74 1.70 39.88
N ASN A 992 -4.52 2.28 40.80
CA ASN A 992 -5.48 3.35 40.51
C ASN A 992 -4.80 4.72 40.51
N TYR A 993 -5.25 5.58 39.61
CA TYR A 993 -4.79 6.95 39.45
C TYR A 993 -3.25 7.05 39.38
N GLY A 994 -2.63 7.96 40.15
CA GLY A 994 -1.18 8.12 40.22
C GLY A 994 -0.40 6.85 40.56
N ALA A 995 -1.03 5.86 41.22
CA ALA A 995 -0.39 4.57 41.48
C ALA A 995 -0.14 3.78 40.18
N GLY A 996 -1.09 3.83 39.25
CA GLY A 996 -0.98 3.19 37.94
C GLY A 996 0.08 3.85 37.06
N ILE A 997 0.19 5.18 37.12
CA ILE A 997 1.25 5.95 36.43
C ILE A 997 2.63 5.45 36.87
N VAL A 998 2.86 5.41 38.19
CA VAL A 998 4.15 4.96 38.76
C VAL A 998 4.40 3.49 38.40
N GLU A 999 3.40 2.63 38.50
CA GLU A 999 3.50 1.21 38.12
C GLU A 999 3.91 1.04 36.65
N GLY A 1000 3.27 1.76 35.73
CA GLY A 1000 3.57 1.69 34.31
C GLY A 1000 4.93 2.28 33.94
N VAL A 1001 5.37 3.36 34.58
CA VAL A 1001 6.74 3.87 34.41
C VAL A 1001 7.76 2.83 34.86
N LEU A 1002 7.52 2.14 35.98
CA LEU A 1002 8.41 1.06 36.43
C LEU A 1002 8.34 -0.20 35.56
N HIS A 1003 7.27 -0.38 34.78
CA HIS A 1003 7.19 -1.45 33.80
C HIS A 1003 8.11 -1.17 32.60
N PHE A 1004 7.99 0.02 32.00
CA PHE A 1004 8.80 0.40 30.84
C PHE A 1004 10.25 0.78 31.21
N HIS A 1005 10.46 1.32 32.41
CA HIS A 1005 11.77 1.75 32.93
C HIS A 1005 12.04 1.19 34.35
N PRO A 1006 12.25 -0.12 34.51
CA PRO A 1006 12.37 -0.77 35.82
C PRO A 1006 13.51 -0.24 36.70
N GLN A 1007 14.58 0.27 36.09
CA GLN A 1007 15.73 0.89 36.74
C GLN A 1007 15.38 2.19 37.48
N MET A 1008 14.30 2.88 37.10
CA MET A 1008 13.83 4.09 37.81
C MET A 1008 13.24 3.77 39.18
N ARG A 1009 13.07 2.49 39.54
CA ARG A 1009 12.72 2.07 40.90
C ARG A 1009 13.70 2.63 41.94
N ALA A 1010 14.98 2.70 41.60
CA ALA A 1010 16.00 3.27 42.47
C ALA A 1010 15.80 4.76 42.77
N TRP A 1011 15.09 5.51 41.92
CA TRP A 1011 14.78 6.93 42.16
C TRP A 1011 13.67 7.12 43.20
N LEU A 1012 12.85 6.10 43.40
CA LEU A 1012 11.73 6.11 44.34
C LEU A 1012 12.12 5.63 45.74
N GLU A 1013 13.18 4.81 45.81
CA GLU A 1013 13.72 4.18 47.02
C GLU A 1013 14.84 5.00 47.71
N GLN A 1014 15.26 6.14 47.14
CA GLN A 1014 16.24 7.04 47.77
C GLN A 1014 15.54 8.06 48.69
N ASP A 1015 15.98 8.09 49.96
CA ASP A 1015 15.50 8.98 51.04
C ASP A 1015 15.89 10.45 50.84
#